data_AF-B3MSI5-F1
#
_entry.id   AF-B3MSI5-F1
#
_cell.length_a   1.000
_cell.length_b   1.000
_cell.length_c   1.000
_cell.angle_alpha   90.00
_cell.angle_beta   90.00
_cell.angle_gamma   90.00
#
_symmetry.space_group_name_H-M   'P 1'
#
loop_
_entity.id
_entity.type
_entity.pdbx_description
1 polymer ?
#
loop_
_entity_poly.entity_id
_entity_poly.type
_entity_poly.pdbx_seq_one_letter_code
_entity_poly.pdbx_strand_id
1 'polypeptide(L)'
;MMSEAAADAVVEESPPVEPEPVETDTAKLLETSAALQEDDELANIVTAEEYLMRKDVVLLEYEKQMYLDLVLEDGLLVCAKGLSYERVLIHILKSFSDAGNLILVINSSDWEEQYYKSKLDPKYVHDVANTATERERVYLEGGLQFVSTRILVVDLLKQRIPIELITGIIVLRAHTIIESCQEAFALRLYRQKNKTGFIKAFSNSAEAFTIGYSHVERTMRNLFVKNLFIWPRFHASVRNALHPWQAQTIELHVPLTPSQTSIQTHILDIMNFLVREIKRINRTVDMEAVTVENCVTKKFHKILQAQLDCIWHQLNSQTKLIVADLKILRSLMISTMYHDAVSAYALMKRYRSKEYALSNSGWTLLDAAEQIFTISKQRVFNGQQEFEPEACPKWQPLTELLTQDVPGDMRRCRRTEQPKVLILCQDARTCHQLKQYLTQGGSRFLLQQALHHEVPVGKLSDKYAKEGQCRAAPKPVKSEALKQEPASSQPPPGGPDELAQLLSENDVEGQHFEDTYMLTMTQPVELLESLEAAMDVKPDPDASIFESIPELEQFDVTAALAAVPHQPYICLQTFKTEREGFMALEHMLEQLQPHYVVMYNTNVAAIRQIEVFEARRRLPPADRMKVYFLIHAKSVEEQAYLTSLRREKAAFELIIDTKSKMVIPEYQDGKTDEAFILYKTYDDELVEDNAQSRRAGGQAPKTPKETAKVIVDMREFRSDLPCLIHKRGLEVLPLTISIGDYILTPEVCVERKSISDLIGSLNSGRLYNQCVQMQRHYAKPILLIEFDQNKPFHLQGKFMLSQQTTSANADIVQKLQLLTLHFPKLRLIWSPSPYATAQLFEELKLGKPEPDPQQAVALGSEEPTAGEQLHFNSGIYDFLLRLPGVNTRSIHGLMRHGGSMRQLLLRSQKELEDLLQSQEGGKLLYDILHVAHLPEKDEVAGSTALLAAGKQFGSGAHNRFRKAAAESRRGRR
;
A
#
# COMPACT_ATOMS: atom_id res chain seq x y z
N MET A 1 22.08 -20.89 -76.35
CA MET A 1 22.20 -22.07 -77.24
C MET A 1 20.85 -22.76 -77.23
N MET A 2 19.96 -22.37 -78.15
CA MET A 2 19.40 -23.19 -79.26
C MET A 2 18.46 -24.29 -78.74
N SER A 3 17.23 -24.53 -79.19
CA SER A 3 16.30 -24.02 -80.24
C SER A 3 15.02 -24.88 -80.04
N GLU A 4 13.78 -24.39 -80.23
CA GLU A 4 12.93 -24.55 -81.45
C GLU A 4 11.51 -24.04 -81.07
N ALA A 5 10.94 -23.10 -81.84
CA ALA A 5 9.76 -23.25 -82.74
C ALA A 5 8.41 -23.56 -82.04
N ALA A 6 7.24 -22.98 -82.34
CA ALA A 6 6.76 -21.89 -83.19
C ALA A 6 5.32 -21.53 -82.71
N ALA A 7 4.80 -20.39 -83.14
CA ALA A 7 3.50 -19.78 -82.76
C ALA A 7 2.28 -20.36 -83.51
N ASP A 8 1.08 -20.29 -82.90
CA ASP A 8 -0.11 -19.53 -83.41
C ASP A 8 -1.46 -19.91 -82.73
N ALA A 9 -2.02 -18.93 -82.00
CA ALA A 9 -3.34 -18.28 -82.14
C ALA A 9 -4.72 -19.03 -82.20
N VAL A 10 -5.59 -18.62 -81.24
CA VAL A 10 -7.06 -18.34 -81.26
C VAL A 10 -8.08 -19.49 -81.20
N VAL A 11 -9.06 -19.43 -80.28
CA VAL A 11 -10.55 -19.38 -80.48
C VAL A 11 -11.30 -19.30 -79.11
N GLU A 12 -12.42 -18.57 -79.12
CA GLU A 12 -13.28 -18.01 -78.05
C GLU A 12 -14.20 -18.97 -77.25
N GLU A 13 -14.57 -18.48 -76.05
CA GLU A 13 -15.80 -18.55 -75.21
C GLU A 13 -16.74 -19.79 -75.09
N SER A 14 -17.08 -20.15 -73.83
CA SER A 14 -18.45 -20.47 -73.31
C SER A 14 -18.42 -20.68 -71.76
N PRO A 15 -19.55 -20.62 -71.01
CA PRO A 15 -19.70 -19.90 -69.72
C PRO A 15 -19.63 -20.77 -68.42
N PRO A 16 -19.75 -20.21 -67.19
CA PRO A 16 -19.50 -20.95 -65.95
C PRO A 16 -20.74 -21.71 -65.46
N VAL A 17 -20.50 -22.89 -64.87
CA VAL A 17 -21.49 -23.73 -64.19
C VAL A 17 -21.43 -23.44 -62.68
N GLU A 18 -22.57 -23.11 -62.08
CA GLU A 18 -22.76 -22.91 -60.64
C GLU A 18 -22.48 -24.19 -59.85
N PRO A 19 -21.86 -24.13 -58.65
CA PRO A 19 -21.86 -25.25 -57.71
C PRO A 19 -23.02 -25.14 -56.72
N GLU A 20 -23.74 -26.25 -56.54
CA GLU A 20 -24.76 -26.45 -55.50
C GLU A 20 -24.18 -26.34 -54.06
N PRO A 21 -25.01 -25.99 -53.05
CA PRO A 21 -24.55 -25.82 -51.68
C PRO A 21 -24.36 -27.18 -51.00
N VAL A 22 -23.15 -27.44 -50.52
CA VAL A 22 -22.86 -28.58 -49.63
C VAL A 22 -23.26 -28.17 -48.21
N GLU A 23 -24.23 -28.88 -47.64
CA GLU A 23 -24.56 -28.83 -46.22
C GLU A 23 -23.31 -29.19 -45.40
N THR A 24 -22.75 -28.22 -44.68
CA THR A 24 -21.61 -28.42 -43.79
C THR A 24 -22.09 -29.07 -42.49
N ASP A 25 -21.79 -30.37 -42.33
CA ASP A 25 -21.91 -31.11 -41.09
C ASP A 25 -21.16 -30.41 -39.95
N THR A 26 -21.89 -29.68 -39.10
CA THR A 26 -21.36 -28.99 -37.90
C THR A 26 -20.72 -29.94 -36.89
N ALA A 27 -21.08 -31.23 -36.92
CA ALA A 27 -20.51 -32.26 -36.06
C ALA A 27 -19.04 -32.58 -36.38
N LYS A 28 -18.62 -32.54 -37.66
CA LYS A 28 -17.23 -32.84 -38.04
C LYS A 28 -16.27 -31.69 -37.73
N LEU A 29 -16.75 -30.45 -37.75
CA LEU A 29 -15.97 -29.27 -37.37
C LEU A 29 -15.64 -29.27 -35.86
N LEU A 30 -16.59 -29.72 -35.02
CA LEU A 30 -16.39 -29.87 -33.57
C LEU A 30 -15.35 -30.95 -33.23
N GLU A 31 -15.40 -32.10 -33.91
CA GLU A 31 -14.39 -33.16 -33.74
C GLU A 31 -12.99 -32.71 -34.18
N THR A 32 -12.87 -31.93 -35.26
CA THR A 32 -11.57 -31.37 -35.68
C THR A 32 -11.05 -30.28 -34.75
N SER A 33 -11.92 -29.47 -34.11
CA SER A 33 -11.48 -28.46 -33.13
C SER A 33 -11.01 -29.07 -31.82
N ALA A 34 -11.61 -30.18 -31.38
CA ALA A 34 -11.18 -30.90 -30.19
C ALA A 34 -9.82 -31.58 -30.40
N ALA A 35 -9.60 -32.20 -31.57
CA ALA A 35 -8.31 -32.81 -31.91
C ALA A 35 -7.15 -31.79 -32.00
N LEU A 36 -7.42 -30.58 -32.52
CA LEU A 36 -6.42 -29.50 -32.57
C LEU A 36 -6.10 -28.95 -31.16
N GLN A 37 -7.09 -28.90 -30.26
CA GLN A 37 -6.87 -28.51 -28.87
C GLN A 37 -6.04 -29.55 -28.10
N GLU A 38 -6.30 -30.84 -28.32
CA GLU A 38 -5.52 -31.92 -27.72
C GLU A 38 -4.05 -31.89 -28.20
N ASP A 39 -3.80 -31.63 -29.49
CA ASP A 39 -2.46 -31.50 -30.05
C ASP A 39 -1.71 -30.25 -29.51
N ASP A 40 -2.40 -29.11 -29.35
CA ASP A 40 -1.83 -27.88 -28.77
C ASP A 40 -1.55 -28.02 -27.26
N GLU A 41 -2.41 -28.72 -26.51
CA GLU A 41 -2.19 -29.04 -25.09
C GLU A 41 -0.97 -29.97 -24.92
N LEU A 42 -0.84 -31.00 -25.77
CA LEU A 42 0.32 -31.89 -25.80
C LEU A 42 1.61 -31.14 -26.16
N ALA A 43 1.57 -30.21 -27.12
CA ALA A 43 2.71 -29.36 -27.46
C ALA A 43 3.13 -28.44 -26.30
N ASN A 44 2.15 -27.88 -25.58
CA ASN A 44 2.40 -27.05 -24.40
C ASN A 44 2.98 -27.86 -23.23
N ILE A 45 2.55 -29.11 -23.03
CA ILE A 45 3.11 -30.02 -22.02
C ILE A 45 4.59 -30.32 -22.33
N VAL A 46 4.89 -30.70 -23.58
CA VAL A 46 6.25 -31.07 -23.98
C VAL A 46 7.19 -29.86 -23.88
N THR A 47 6.75 -28.68 -24.32
CA THR A 47 7.56 -27.45 -24.20
C THR A 47 7.77 -26.99 -22.76
N ALA A 48 6.76 -27.13 -21.88
CA ALA A 48 6.89 -26.80 -20.46
C ALA A 48 7.86 -27.75 -19.73
N GLU A 49 7.78 -29.05 -20.00
CA GLU A 49 8.70 -30.04 -19.43
C GLU A 49 10.13 -29.86 -19.98
N GLU A 50 10.29 -29.60 -21.28
CA GLU A 50 11.58 -29.26 -21.88
C GLU A 50 12.19 -27.99 -21.29
N TYR A 51 11.36 -26.98 -21.01
CA TYR A 51 11.81 -25.75 -20.36
C TYR A 51 12.30 -26.01 -18.92
N LEU A 52 11.60 -26.86 -18.15
CA LEU A 52 12.02 -27.27 -16.81
C LEU A 52 13.33 -28.09 -16.79
N MET A 53 13.69 -28.71 -17.92
CA MET A 53 14.93 -29.49 -18.07
C MET A 53 16.15 -28.61 -18.43
N ARG A 54 15.96 -27.31 -18.69
CA ARG A 54 17.06 -26.36 -18.88
C ARG A 54 17.83 -26.17 -17.57
N LYS A 55 19.17 -26.17 -17.65
CA LYS A 55 20.06 -26.03 -16.49
C LYS A 55 19.88 -24.71 -15.72
N ASP A 56 19.33 -23.70 -16.38
CA ASP A 56 19.11 -22.37 -15.80
C ASP A 56 17.86 -22.29 -14.90
N VAL A 57 17.01 -23.33 -14.91
CA VAL A 57 15.76 -23.36 -14.13
C VAL A 57 15.95 -24.14 -12.83
N VAL A 58 16.29 -23.42 -11.76
CA VAL A 58 16.40 -23.98 -10.40
C VAL A 58 15.13 -23.70 -9.62
N LEU A 59 14.20 -24.66 -9.69
CA LEU A 59 12.94 -24.67 -8.95
C LEU A 59 12.87 -25.87 -7.98
N LEU A 60 12.27 -25.63 -6.81
CA LEU A 60 11.90 -26.68 -5.86
C LEU A 60 10.78 -27.55 -6.43
N GLU A 61 10.63 -28.77 -5.92
CA GLU A 61 9.66 -29.74 -6.44
C GLU A 61 8.22 -29.21 -6.42
N TYR A 62 7.82 -28.53 -5.35
CA TYR A 62 6.49 -27.91 -5.28
C TYR A 62 6.35 -26.72 -6.25
N GLU A 63 7.42 -25.95 -6.49
CA GLU A 63 7.42 -24.83 -7.44
C GLU A 63 7.31 -25.34 -8.89
N LYS A 64 7.89 -26.52 -9.18
CA LYS A 64 7.73 -27.19 -10.48
C LYS A 64 6.29 -27.63 -10.72
N GLN A 65 5.65 -28.24 -9.71
CA GLN A 65 4.22 -28.60 -9.78
C GLN A 65 3.35 -27.36 -9.99
N MET A 66 3.59 -26.30 -9.22
CA MET A 66 2.90 -25.01 -9.39
C MET A 66 3.07 -24.43 -10.81
N TYR A 67 4.27 -24.53 -11.38
CA TYR A 67 4.55 -24.06 -12.73
C TYR A 67 3.77 -24.88 -13.78
N LEU A 68 3.81 -26.21 -13.69
CA LEU A 68 3.10 -27.10 -14.62
C LEU A 68 1.59 -26.85 -14.58
N ASP A 69 0.98 -26.84 -13.40
CA ASP A 69 -0.46 -26.59 -13.22
C ASP A 69 -0.88 -25.25 -13.86
N LEU A 70 -0.04 -24.22 -13.72
CA LEU A 70 -0.33 -22.89 -14.24
C LEU A 70 -0.05 -22.72 -15.72
N VAL A 71 0.88 -23.47 -16.32
CA VAL A 71 1.10 -23.37 -17.77
C VAL A 71 -0.05 -24.05 -18.52
N LEU A 72 -0.50 -25.20 -18.03
CA LEU A 72 -1.55 -26.01 -18.64
C LEU A 72 -2.92 -25.35 -18.55
N GLU A 73 -3.29 -24.90 -17.36
CA GLU A 73 -4.65 -24.45 -17.10
C GLU A 73 -4.72 -22.96 -16.69
N ASP A 74 -5.89 -22.37 -16.96
CA ASP A 74 -6.22 -21.01 -16.54
C ASP A 74 -6.86 -21.03 -15.15
N GLY A 75 -6.25 -20.30 -14.22
CA GLY A 75 -6.68 -20.39 -12.84
C GLY A 75 -6.22 -19.24 -11.94
N LEU A 76 -6.86 -19.22 -10.77
CA LEU A 76 -6.49 -18.39 -9.64
C LEU A 76 -5.56 -19.18 -8.71
N LEU A 77 -4.33 -18.72 -8.55
CA LEU A 77 -3.36 -19.23 -7.59
C LEU A 77 -3.45 -18.47 -6.26
N VAL A 78 -3.73 -19.19 -5.18
CA VAL A 78 -3.68 -18.68 -3.81
C VAL A 78 -2.56 -19.35 -3.04
N CYS A 79 -1.46 -18.62 -2.84
CA CYS A 79 -0.30 -19.09 -2.09
C CYS A 79 -0.27 -18.56 -0.66
N ALA A 80 0.30 -19.34 0.25
CA ALA A 80 0.63 -18.88 1.60
C ALA A 80 1.69 -17.77 1.55
N LYS A 81 1.59 -16.81 2.48
CA LYS A 81 2.55 -15.70 2.57
C LYS A 81 3.96 -16.25 2.77
N GLY A 82 4.94 -15.77 2.00
CA GLY A 82 6.35 -16.16 2.14
C GLY A 82 6.77 -17.45 1.41
N LEU A 83 5.85 -18.15 0.71
CA LEU A 83 6.21 -19.30 -0.16
C LEU A 83 6.68 -18.86 -1.57
N SER A 84 6.68 -17.54 -1.84
CA SER A 84 7.13 -16.88 -3.09
C SER A 84 6.64 -17.55 -4.39
N TYR A 85 5.47 -17.16 -4.90
CA TYR A 85 5.06 -17.52 -6.28
C TYR A 85 5.81 -16.70 -7.34
N GLU A 86 6.58 -15.70 -6.94
CA GLU A 86 7.21 -14.71 -7.82
C GLU A 86 8.27 -15.34 -8.74
N ARG A 87 8.95 -16.39 -8.28
CA ARG A 87 9.85 -17.18 -9.14
C ARG A 87 9.08 -17.99 -10.18
N VAL A 88 7.99 -18.64 -9.77
CA VAL A 88 7.10 -19.35 -10.71
C VAL A 88 6.60 -18.37 -11.77
N LEU A 89 6.20 -17.16 -11.36
CA LEU A 89 5.84 -16.10 -12.27
C LEU A 89 7.00 -15.72 -13.20
N ILE A 90 8.22 -15.47 -12.71
CA ILE A 90 9.38 -15.17 -13.57
C ILE A 90 9.56 -16.26 -14.64
N HIS A 91 9.45 -17.52 -14.26
CA HIS A 91 9.60 -18.62 -15.21
C HIS A 91 8.44 -18.71 -16.22
N ILE A 92 7.22 -18.36 -15.82
CA ILE A 92 6.08 -18.18 -16.74
C ILE A 92 6.35 -17.03 -17.70
N LEU A 93 6.81 -15.87 -17.21
CA LEU A 93 7.12 -14.73 -18.07
C LEU A 93 8.23 -15.05 -19.07
N LYS A 94 9.24 -15.84 -18.66
CA LYS A 94 10.31 -16.33 -19.53
C LYS A 94 9.87 -17.38 -20.55
N SER A 95 8.91 -18.25 -20.21
CA SER A 95 8.41 -19.24 -21.16
C SER A 95 7.58 -18.61 -22.27
N PHE A 96 6.98 -17.45 -22.01
CA PHE A 96 6.22 -16.71 -22.99
C PHE A 96 6.93 -15.44 -23.51
N SER A 97 8.22 -15.26 -23.25
CA SER A 97 8.99 -14.10 -23.72
C SER A 97 9.42 -14.30 -25.18
N ASP A 98 8.48 -14.13 -26.10
CA ASP A 98 8.74 -14.15 -27.54
C ASP A 98 8.21 -12.87 -28.20
N ALA A 99 8.85 -12.41 -29.27
CA ALA A 99 8.40 -11.23 -30.02
C ALA A 99 7.03 -11.45 -30.70
N GLY A 100 6.64 -12.70 -30.93
CA GLY A 100 5.33 -13.05 -31.49
C GLY A 100 4.19 -13.09 -30.46
N ASN A 101 4.51 -13.04 -29.16
CA ASN A 101 3.52 -13.10 -28.08
C ASN A 101 3.35 -11.72 -27.45
N LEU A 102 2.11 -11.33 -27.16
CA LEU A 102 1.81 -10.12 -26.39
C LEU A 102 1.19 -10.51 -25.06
N ILE A 103 1.91 -10.26 -23.97
CA ILE A 103 1.43 -10.54 -22.61
C ILE A 103 1.38 -9.25 -21.80
N LEU A 104 0.24 -9.05 -21.16
CA LEU A 104 -0.02 -7.89 -20.33
C LEU A 104 -0.03 -8.31 -18.85
N VAL A 105 0.86 -7.72 -18.06
CA VAL A 105 0.87 -7.87 -16.61
C VAL A 105 0.16 -6.67 -15.98
N ILE A 106 -0.91 -6.95 -15.23
CA ILE A 106 -1.77 -5.95 -14.61
C ILE A 106 -1.64 -6.01 -13.08
N ASN A 107 -1.83 -4.85 -12.44
CA ASN A 107 -1.86 -4.69 -10.98
C ASN A 107 -0.52 -5.02 -10.30
N SER A 108 0.60 -4.77 -10.99
CA SER A 108 1.94 -4.71 -10.41
C SER A 108 2.14 -3.41 -9.61
N SER A 109 3.05 -3.45 -8.65
CA SER A 109 3.66 -2.25 -8.06
C SER A 109 4.91 -1.82 -8.83
N ASP A 110 5.28 -0.54 -8.75
CA ASP A 110 6.44 0.02 -9.46
C ASP A 110 7.75 -0.73 -9.18
N TRP A 111 7.96 -1.15 -7.92
CA TRP A 111 9.13 -1.95 -7.55
C TRP A 111 9.06 -3.40 -8.06
N GLU A 112 7.87 -4.00 -8.12
CA GLU A 112 7.68 -5.36 -8.66
C GLU A 112 8.00 -5.36 -10.15
N GLU A 113 7.54 -4.34 -10.86
CA GLU A 113 7.85 -4.13 -12.27
C GLU A 113 9.36 -4.02 -12.49
N GLN A 114 10.05 -3.16 -11.74
CA GLN A 114 11.52 -3.03 -11.84
C GLN A 114 12.23 -4.37 -11.53
N TYR A 115 11.77 -5.10 -10.51
CA TYR A 115 12.33 -6.40 -10.15
C TYR A 115 12.17 -7.42 -11.28
N TYR A 116 10.96 -7.59 -11.82
CA TYR A 116 10.74 -8.53 -12.93
C TYR A 116 11.52 -8.12 -14.17
N LYS A 117 11.55 -6.83 -14.51
CA LYS A 117 12.34 -6.29 -15.63
C LYS A 117 13.83 -6.64 -15.49
N SER A 118 14.39 -6.55 -14.28
CA SER A 118 15.81 -6.87 -14.03
C SER A 118 16.18 -8.35 -14.26
N LYS A 119 15.20 -9.27 -14.13
CA LYS A 119 15.41 -10.72 -14.24
C LYS A 119 15.04 -11.30 -15.61
N LEU A 120 14.43 -10.48 -16.46
CA LEU A 120 13.97 -10.81 -17.81
C LEU A 120 14.91 -10.22 -18.86
N ASP A 121 14.88 -10.78 -20.06
CA ASP A 121 15.72 -10.29 -21.15
C ASP A 121 15.16 -8.94 -21.65
N PRO A 122 15.98 -7.85 -21.67
CA PRO A 122 15.51 -6.51 -22.02
C PRO A 122 15.04 -6.39 -23.47
N LYS A 123 15.34 -7.39 -24.31
CA LYS A 123 14.92 -7.44 -25.72
C LYS A 123 13.42 -7.63 -25.89
N TYR A 124 12.75 -8.29 -24.94
CA TYR A 124 11.33 -8.66 -25.04
C TYR A 124 10.47 -7.93 -24.01
N VAL A 125 11.06 -6.97 -23.29
CA VAL A 125 10.42 -6.24 -22.21
C VAL A 125 10.47 -4.75 -22.54
N HIS A 126 9.30 -4.16 -22.76
CA HIS A 126 9.20 -2.76 -23.16
C HIS A 126 8.66 -1.90 -22.03
N ASP A 127 9.20 -0.68 -21.91
CA ASP A 127 8.68 0.33 -20.99
C ASP A 127 7.37 0.92 -21.53
N VAL A 128 6.44 1.24 -20.63
CA VAL A 128 5.21 1.92 -21.02
C VAL A 128 5.55 3.33 -21.49
N ALA A 129 5.35 3.58 -22.78
CA ALA A 129 5.57 4.91 -23.34
C ALA A 129 4.58 5.94 -22.77
N ASN A 130 5.06 7.17 -22.60
CA ASN A 130 4.24 8.26 -22.06
C ASN A 130 3.22 8.78 -23.08
N THR A 131 3.53 8.68 -24.38
CA THR A 131 2.63 9.14 -25.44
C THR A 131 1.76 7.99 -25.97
N ALA A 132 0.51 8.31 -26.30
CA ALA A 132 -0.45 7.34 -26.80
C ALA A 132 0.00 6.63 -28.09
N THR A 133 0.67 7.37 -28.98
CA THR A 133 1.14 6.87 -30.29
C THR A 133 2.34 5.94 -30.15
N GLU A 134 3.26 6.24 -29.23
CA GLU A 134 4.38 5.34 -28.94
C GLU A 134 3.89 4.05 -28.29
N ARG A 135 2.88 4.12 -27.41
CA ARG A 135 2.29 2.91 -26.81
C ARG A 135 1.70 1.97 -27.86
N GLU A 136 0.95 2.51 -28.83
CA GLU A 136 0.39 1.72 -29.93
C GLU A 136 1.48 0.97 -30.71
N ARG A 137 2.58 1.66 -31.02
CA ARG A 137 3.75 1.04 -31.64
C ARG A 137 4.35 -0.07 -30.76
N VAL A 138 4.53 0.19 -29.47
CA VAL A 138 5.09 -0.79 -28.52
C VAL A 138 4.19 -2.02 -28.39
N TYR A 139 2.86 -1.86 -28.38
CA TYR A 139 1.92 -2.99 -28.42
C TYR A 139 2.05 -3.85 -29.68
N LEU A 140 2.32 -3.22 -30.84
CA LEU A 140 2.53 -3.94 -32.10
C LEU A 140 3.90 -4.62 -32.19
N GLU A 141 4.92 -4.10 -31.51
CA GLU A 141 6.24 -4.74 -31.40
C GLU A 141 6.19 -6.05 -30.59
N GLY A 142 5.12 -6.26 -29.80
CA GLY A 142 4.88 -7.47 -29.03
C GLY A 142 5.66 -7.53 -27.72
N GLY A 143 5.85 -8.73 -27.18
CA GLY A 143 6.59 -9.00 -25.96
C GLY A 143 5.78 -8.81 -24.66
N LEU A 144 6.52 -8.67 -23.57
CA LEU A 144 5.99 -8.51 -22.23
C LEU A 144 5.82 -7.04 -21.87
N GLN A 145 4.63 -6.68 -21.41
CA GLN A 145 4.33 -5.31 -21.00
C GLN A 145 3.66 -5.24 -19.63
N PHE A 146 4.23 -4.41 -18.75
CA PHE A 146 3.66 -4.08 -17.46
C PHE A 146 2.81 -2.82 -17.63
N VAL A 147 1.50 -2.90 -17.47
CA VAL A 147 0.60 -1.77 -17.77
C VAL A 147 -0.31 -1.50 -16.58
N SER A 148 -0.45 -0.22 -16.21
CA SER A 148 -1.44 0.17 -15.21
C SER A 148 -2.87 -0.06 -15.73
N THR A 149 -3.76 -0.57 -14.88
CA THR A 149 -5.13 -0.93 -15.25
C THR A 149 -5.89 0.23 -15.92
N ARG A 150 -5.68 1.46 -15.43
CA ARG A 150 -6.34 2.66 -15.98
C ARG A 150 -5.91 2.96 -17.41
N ILE A 151 -4.63 2.84 -17.72
CA ILE A 151 -4.11 3.05 -19.08
C ILE A 151 -4.67 1.97 -20.00
N LEU A 152 -4.63 0.72 -19.54
CA LEU A 152 -5.12 -0.42 -20.31
C LEU A 152 -6.61 -0.28 -20.67
N VAL A 153 -7.47 0.07 -19.71
CA VAL A 153 -8.91 0.27 -19.98
C VAL A 153 -9.14 1.31 -21.08
N VAL A 154 -8.40 2.42 -21.04
CA VAL A 154 -8.53 3.50 -22.04
C VAL A 154 -8.03 3.04 -23.41
N ASP A 155 -6.92 2.30 -23.46
CA ASP A 155 -6.36 1.80 -24.70
C ASP A 155 -7.23 0.68 -25.32
N LEU A 156 -7.86 -0.17 -24.50
CA LEU A 156 -8.85 -1.16 -24.93
C LEU A 156 -10.13 -0.52 -25.48
N LEU A 157 -10.68 0.50 -24.79
CA LEU A 157 -11.88 1.22 -25.24
C LEU A 157 -11.65 1.99 -26.54
N LYS A 158 -10.48 2.65 -26.67
CA LYS A 158 -10.09 3.36 -27.91
C LYS A 158 -9.59 2.43 -29.02
N GLN A 159 -9.56 1.11 -28.78
CA GLN A 159 -9.11 0.10 -29.73
C GLN A 159 -7.68 0.35 -30.26
N ARG A 160 -6.78 0.87 -29.42
CA ARG A 160 -5.37 1.08 -29.77
C ARG A 160 -4.56 -0.20 -29.75
N ILE A 161 -5.00 -1.16 -28.94
CA ILE A 161 -4.41 -2.50 -28.88
C ILE A 161 -5.28 -3.42 -29.72
N PRO A 162 -4.72 -4.19 -30.66
CA PRO A 162 -5.45 -5.27 -31.32
C PRO A 162 -5.74 -6.39 -30.30
N ILE A 163 -6.96 -6.41 -29.78
CA ILE A 163 -7.35 -7.29 -28.65
C ILE A 163 -7.24 -8.79 -29.02
N GLU A 164 -7.44 -9.11 -30.30
CA GLU A 164 -7.36 -10.47 -30.85
C GLU A 164 -5.93 -11.05 -30.79
N LEU A 165 -4.91 -10.19 -30.85
CA LEU A 165 -3.49 -10.61 -30.87
C LEU A 165 -2.89 -10.76 -29.46
N ILE A 166 -3.65 -10.47 -28.41
CA ILE A 166 -3.17 -10.61 -27.04
C ILE A 166 -3.14 -12.11 -26.68
N THR A 167 -1.94 -12.65 -26.48
CA THR A 167 -1.72 -14.05 -26.09
C THR A 167 -2.30 -14.35 -24.70
N GLY A 168 -2.15 -13.43 -23.75
CA GLY A 168 -2.71 -13.61 -22.41
C GLY A 168 -2.53 -12.43 -21.46
N ILE A 169 -3.28 -12.47 -20.36
CA ILE A 169 -3.24 -11.47 -19.30
C ILE A 169 -2.87 -12.14 -17.97
N ILE A 170 -1.88 -11.57 -17.30
CA ILE A 170 -1.46 -11.99 -15.97
C ILE A 170 -1.90 -10.93 -14.95
N VAL A 171 -2.66 -11.35 -13.95
CA VAL A 171 -3.22 -10.46 -12.93
C VAL A 171 -2.54 -10.72 -11.59
N LEU A 172 -1.84 -9.72 -11.07
CA LEU A 172 -1.25 -9.77 -9.74
C LEU A 172 -2.24 -9.29 -8.68
N ARG A 173 -2.03 -9.73 -7.43
CA ARG A 173 -2.83 -9.35 -6.25
C ARG A 173 -4.34 -9.53 -6.46
N ALA A 174 -4.74 -10.69 -6.97
CA ALA A 174 -6.12 -10.97 -7.37
C ALA A 174 -7.17 -10.81 -6.25
N HIS A 175 -6.77 -10.81 -4.98
CA HIS A 175 -7.65 -10.58 -3.83
C HIS A 175 -8.24 -9.16 -3.74
N THR A 176 -7.75 -8.20 -4.54
CA THR A 176 -8.32 -6.85 -4.60
C THR A 176 -9.46 -6.73 -5.62
N ILE A 177 -9.69 -7.77 -6.44
CA ILE A 177 -10.62 -7.71 -7.56
C ILE A 177 -12.05 -7.91 -7.06
N ILE A 178 -12.86 -6.87 -7.25
CA ILE A 178 -14.31 -6.87 -7.02
C ILE A 178 -14.98 -6.59 -8.39
N GLU A 179 -16.29 -6.89 -8.53
CA GLU A 179 -17.02 -6.74 -9.80
C GLU A 179 -16.94 -5.31 -10.37
N SER A 180 -16.79 -4.32 -9.49
CA SER A 180 -16.73 -2.92 -9.85
C SER A 180 -15.33 -2.37 -10.10
N CYS A 181 -14.28 -3.16 -9.86
CA CYS A 181 -12.90 -2.73 -10.08
C CYS A 181 -12.56 -2.58 -11.57
N GLN A 182 -11.60 -1.72 -11.86
CA GLN A 182 -11.11 -1.49 -13.23
C GLN A 182 -10.51 -2.76 -13.85
N GLU A 183 -9.91 -3.62 -13.02
CA GLU A 183 -9.30 -4.87 -13.45
C GLU A 183 -10.35 -5.82 -14.01
N ALA A 184 -11.47 -5.99 -13.30
CA ALA A 184 -12.60 -6.78 -13.76
C ALA A 184 -13.19 -6.21 -15.06
N PHE A 185 -13.19 -4.89 -15.20
CA PHE A 185 -13.65 -4.23 -16.43
C PHE A 185 -12.70 -4.45 -17.62
N ALA A 186 -11.39 -4.34 -17.41
CA ALA A 186 -10.40 -4.63 -18.44
C ALA A 186 -10.48 -6.10 -18.91
N LEU A 187 -10.60 -7.05 -17.99
CA LEU A 187 -10.77 -8.48 -18.32
C LEU A 187 -12.06 -8.76 -19.06
N ARG A 188 -13.16 -8.07 -18.72
CA ARG A 188 -14.42 -8.17 -19.45
C ARG A 188 -14.29 -7.66 -20.88
N LEU A 189 -13.67 -6.49 -21.09
CA LEU A 189 -13.42 -5.95 -22.44
C LEU A 189 -12.53 -6.87 -23.26
N TYR A 190 -11.51 -7.45 -22.62
CA TYR A 190 -10.63 -8.44 -23.23
C TYR A 190 -11.41 -9.68 -23.70
N ARG A 191 -12.20 -10.31 -22.82
CA ARG A 191 -12.98 -11.53 -23.12
C ARG A 191 -14.13 -11.32 -24.12
N GLN A 192 -14.58 -10.10 -24.33
CA GLN A 192 -15.59 -9.81 -25.35
C GLN A 192 -15.06 -10.01 -26.77
N LYS A 193 -13.81 -9.66 -27.03
CA LYS A 193 -13.20 -9.77 -28.37
C LYS A 193 -12.23 -10.95 -28.48
N ASN A 194 -11.51 -11.29 -27.41
CA ASN A 194 -10.52 -12.37 -27.42
C ASN A 194 -11.03 -13.62 -26.67
N LYS A 195 -11.13 -14.72 -27.42
CA LYS A 195 -11.58 -16.02 -26.93
C LYS A 195 -10.45 -17.04 -26.76
N THR A 196 -9.29 -16.80 -27.35
CA THR A 196 -8.18 -17.76 -27.40
C THR A 196 -7.20 -17.59 -26.25
N GLY A 197 -6.90 -16.36 -25.85
CA GLY A 197 -5.82 -16.10 -24.91
C GLY A 197 -6.12 -16.49 -23.46
N PHE A 198 -5.06 -16.65 -22.67
CA PHE A 198 -5.15 -17.16 -21.30
C PHE A 198 -5.31 -16.04 -20.25
N ILE A 199 -5.91 -16.37 -19.10
CA ILE A 199 -5.92 -15.49 -17.92
C ILE A 199 -5.35 -16.26 -16.73
N LYS A 200 -4.28 -15.72 -16.13
CA LYS A 200 -3.64 -16.32 -14.96
C LYS A 200 -3.58 -15.31 -13.83
N ALA A 201 -4.08 -15.68 -12.65
CA ALA A 201 -4.24 -14.75 -11.54
C ALA A 201 -3.48 -15.23 -10.30
N PHE A 202 -2.75 -14.31 -9.64
CA PHE A 202 -1.88 -14.62 -8.50
C PHE A 202 -2.30 -13.86 -7.24
N SER A 203 -2.29 -14.54 -6.09
CA SER A 203 -2.54 -13.92 -4.78
C SER A 203 -1.73 -14.58 -3.66
N ASN A 204 -1.14 -13.75 -2.79
CA ASN A 204 -0.43 -14.18 -1.57
C ASN A 204 -1.24 -14.00 -0.28
N SER A 205 -2.49 -13.51 -0.36
CA SER A 205 -3.28 -13.13 0.82
C SER A 205 -4.58 -13.92 0.91
N ALA A 206 -4.52 -15.13 1.47
CA ALA A 206 -5.70 -15.96 1.76
C ALA A 206 -6.71 -15.26 2.69
N GLU A 207 -6.23 -14.48 3.68
CA GLU A 207 -7.08 -13.73 4.62
C GLU A 207 -8.01 -12.72 3.96
N ALA A 208 -7.69 -12.23 2.77
CA ALA A 208 -8.54 -11.26 2.08
C ALA A 208 -9.79 -11.94 1.50
N PHE A 209 -9.66 -13.19 1.06
CA PHE A 209 -10.77 -13.97 0.52
C PHE A 209 -11.82 -14.41 1.55
N THR A 210 -11.50 -14.33 2.85
CA THR A 210 -12.46 -14.60 3.92
C THR A 210 -13.36 -13.40 4.23
N ILE A 211 -13.09 -12.23 3.65
CA ILE A 211 -13.84 -11.02 3.91
C ILE A 211 -15.07 -11.02 2.99
N GLY A 212 -16.27 -11.04 3.59
CA GLY A 212 -17.53 -11.00 2.86
C GLY A 212 -18.05 -12.36 2.42
N TYR A 213 -19.25 -12.37 1.83
CA TYR A 213 -19.95 -13.59 1.42
C TYR A 213 -19.46 -14.08 0.04
N SER A 214 -19.07 -15.36 -0.06
CA SER A 214 -18.61 -16.05 -1.28
C SER A 214 -17.63 -15.23 -2.13
N HIS A 215 -16.65 -14.59 -1.50
CA HIS A 215 -15.73 -13.70 -2.19
C HIS A 215 -14.84 -14.41 -3.21
N VAL A 216 -14.38 -15.64 -2.92
CA VAL A 216 -13.58 -16.46 -3.85
C VAL A 216 -14.33 -16.71 -5.16
N GLU A 217 -15.57 -17.19 -5.07
CA GLU A 217 -16.41 -17.50 -6.24
C GLU A 217 -16.64 -16.26 -7.09
N ARG A 218 -17.00 -15.13 -6.46
CA ARG A 218 -17.18 -13.85 -7.15
C ARG A 218 -15.89 -13.39 -7.84
N THR A 219 -14.74 -13.58 -7.20
CA THR A 219 -13.44 -13.21 -7.78
C THR A 219 -13.12 -14.07 -8.99
N MET A 220 -13.32 -15.39 -8.90
CA MET A 220 -13.11 -16.31 -10.03
C MET A 220 -14.03 -15.99 -11.21
N ARG A 221 -15.30 -15.63 -10.93
CA ARG A 221 -16.24 -15.20 -11.96
C ARG A 221 -15.81 -13.91 -12.64
N ASN A 222 -15.34 -12.93 -11.88
CA ASN A 222 -14.84 -11.66 -12.43
C ASN A 222 -13.52 -11.79 -13.19
N LEU A 223 -12.72 -12.79 -12.83
CA LEU A 223 -11.47 -13.13 -13.52
C LEU A 223 -11.69 -13.98 -14.78
N PHE A 224 -12.88 -14.52 -14.99
CA PHE A 224 -13.17 -15.50 -16.05
C PHE A 224 -12.24 -16.73 -15.99
N VAL A 225 -12.03 -17.26 -14.79
CA VAL A 225 -11.21 -18.47 -14.56
C VAL A 225 -12.04 -19.61 -13.99
N LYS A 226 -11.69 -20.84 -14.37
CA LYS A 226 -12.33 -22.08 -13.92
C LYS A 226 -11.60 -22.69 -12.73
N ASN A 227 -10.27 -22.72 -12.75
CA ASN A 227 -9.53 -23.51 -11.78
C ASN A 227 -9.01 -22.67 -10.60
N LEU A 228 -9.02 -23.26 -9.42
CA LEU A 228 -8.53 -22.66 -8.18
C LEU A 228 -7.38 -23.50 -7.63
N PHE A 229 -6.16 -22.98 -7.72
CA PHE A 229 -4.95 -23.62 -7.21
C PHE A 229 -4.61 -23.07 -5.83
N ILE A 230 -4.64 -23.93 -4.81
CA ILE A 230 -4.44 -23.54 -3.41
C ILE A 230 -3.15 -24.17 -2.91
N TRP A 231 -2.18 -23.34 -2.50
CA TRP A 231 -0.88 -23.78 -2.01
C TRP A 231 -0.65 -23.31 -0.57
N PRO A 232 -1.26 -23.97 0.43
CA PRO A 232 -1.00 -23.69 1.83
C PRO A 232 0.36 -24.26 2.27
N ARG A 233 0.94 -23.71 3.35
CA ARG A 233 2.22 -24.22 3.91
C ARG A 233 2.15 -25.68 4.37
N PHE A 234 0.96 -26.15 4.77
CA PHE A 234 0.70 -27.52 5.20
C PHE A 234 0.36 -28.48 4.05
N HIS A 235 0.44 -28.03 2.79
CA HIS A 235 0.29 -28.90 1.62
C HIS A 235 1.35 -30.01 1.62
N ALA A 236 0.99 -31.22 1.16
CA ALA A 236 1.86 -32.39 1.23
C ALA A 236 3.16 -32.19 0.45
N SER A 237 3.09 -31.73 -0.81
CA SER A 237 4.28 -31.47 -1.63
C SER A 237 5.21 -30.41 -1.02
N VAL A 238 4.62 -29.33 -0.48
CA VAL A 238 5.37 -28.24 0.17
C VAL A 238 6.07 -28.75 1.43
N ARG A 239 5.37 -29.56 2.25
CA ARG A 239 5.97 -30.15 3.45
C ARG A 239 7.09 -31.11 3.10
N ASN A 240 6.90 -31.98 2.10
CA ASN A 240 7.91 -32.95 1.69
C ASN A 240 9.16 -32.26 1.13
N ALA A 241 8.99 -31.16 0.40
CA ALA A 241 10.11 -30.38 -0.12
C ALA A 241 10.88 -29.61 0.96
N LEU A 242 10.21 -29.08 1.99
CA LEU A 242 10.83 -28.20 3.00
C LEU A 242 11.28 -28.93 4.28
N HIS A 243 10.60 -29.99 4.70
CA HIS A 243 10.90 -30.70 5.95
C HIS A 243 12.33 -31.31 6.01
N PRO A 244 12.90 -31.87 4.94
CA PRO A 244 14.26 -32.39 4.97
C PRO A 244 15.32 -31.31 5.23
N TRP A 245 15.04 -30.07 4.86
CA TRP A 245 15.98 -28.95 4.83
C TRP A 245 15.65 -27.85 5.84
N GLN A 246 15.12 -28.22 7.00
CA GLN A 246 14.84 -27.25 8.07
C GLN A 246 16.13 -26.63 8.61
N ALA A 247 16.10 -25.30 8.76
CA ALA A 247 17.13 -24.53 9.45
C ALA A 247 17.16 -24.87 10.95
N GLN A 248 18.32 -24.68 11.58
CA GLN A 248 18.43 -24.91 13.02
C GLN A 248 17.83 -23.72 13.78
N THR A 249 16.67 -23.90 14.39
CA THR A 249 15.95 -22.83 15.10
C THR A 249 16.23 -22.87 16.61
N ILE A 250 16.63 -21.73 17.18
CA ILE A 250 16.86 -21.56 18.61
C ILE A 250 15.93 -20.47 19.12
N GLU A 251 15.02 -20.83 20.03
CA GLU A 251 14.07 -19.89 20.62
C GLU A 251 14.62 -19.32 21.94
N LEU A 252 14.78 -18.00 22.00
CA LEU A 252 15.18 -17.26 23.19
C LEU A 252 13.96 -16.53 23.76
N HIS A 253 13.44 -17.04 24.89
CA HIS A 253 12.34 -16.41 25.60
C HIS A 253 12.84 -15.28 26.49
N VAL A 254 12.55 -14.05 26.11
CA VAL A 254 12.92 -12.84 26.85
C VAL A 254 11.73 -12.37 27.68
N PRO A 255 11.74 -12.46 29.03
CA PRO A 255 10.63 -11.99 29.84
C PRO A 255 10.51 -10.46 29.75
N LEU A 256 9.27 -9.96 29.74
CA LEU A 256 9.01 -8.53 29.89
C LEU A 256 9.29 -8.08 31.32
N THR A 257 9.65 -6.81 31.47
CA THR A 257 9.81 -6.22 32.81
C THR A 257 8.45 -6.06 33.48
N PRO A 258 8.40 -6.06 34.84
CA PRO A 258 7.13 -5.89 35.55
C PRO A 258 6.44 -4.56 35.21
N SER A 259 7.22 -3.50 35.00
CA SER A 259 6.73 -2.18 34.57
C SER A 259 6.08 -2.22 33.19
N GLN A 260 6.72 -2.86 32.21
CA GLN A 260 6.15 -3.04 30.87
C GLN A 260 4.86 -3.87 30.90
N THR A 261 4.85 -4.95 31.68
CA THR A 261 3.69 -5.83 31.84
C THR A 261 2.50 -5.06 32.41
N SER A 262 2.72 -4.23 33.44
CA SER A 262 1.66 -3.41 34.05
C SER A 262 1.13 -2.33 33.10
N ILE A 263 2.00 -1.69 32.30
CA ILE A 263 1.57 -0.75 31.25
C ILE A 263 0.70 -1.47 30.22
N GLN A 264 1.14 -2.64 29.75
CA GLN A 264 0.41 -3.44 28.77
C GLN A 264 -0.99 -3.82 29.27
N THR A 265 -1.11 -4.27 30.52
CA THR A 265 -2.42 -4.61 31.10
C THR A 265 -3.36 -3.41 31.14
N HIS A 266 -2.86 -2.25 31.57
CA HIS A 266 -3.69 -1.04 31.63
C HIS A 266 -4.10 -0.53 30.24
N ILE A 267 -3.22 -0.63 29.23
CA ILE A 267 -3.58 -0.27 27.85
C ILE A 267 -4.69 -1.21 27.34
N LEU A 268 -4.58 -2.52 27.58
CA LEU A 268 -5.61 -3.49 27.17
C LEU A 268 -6.95 -3.26 27.88
N ASP A 269 -6.93 -2.86 29.16
CA ASP A 269 -8.15 -2.50 29.90
C ASP A 269 -8.85 -1.28 29.28
N ILE A 270 -8.07 -0.24 28.93
CA ILE A 270 -8.60 0.96 28.25
C ILE A 270 -9.16 0.58 26.87
N MET A 271 -8.44 -0.22 26.09
CA MET A 271 -8.90 -0.67 24.77
C MET A 271 -10.21 -1.47 24.88
N ASN A 272 -10.32 -2.35 25.87
CA ASN A 272 -11.54 -3.12 26.13
C ASN A 272 -12.72 -2.21 26.52
N PHE A 273 -12.47 -1.19 27.34
CA PHE A 273 -13.47 -0.18 27.67
C PHE A 273 -13.96 0.58 26.43
N LEU A 274 -13.03 1.07 25.59
CA LEU A 274 -13.36 1.81 24.36
C LEU A 274 -14.11 0.94 23.34
N VAL A 275 -13.73 -0.32 23.19
CA VAL A 275 -14.43 -1.27 22.30
C VAL A 275 -15.88 -1.52 22.78
N ARG A 276 -16.09 -1.66 24.09
CA ARG A 276 -17.44 -1.78 24.66
C ARG A 276 -18.27 -0.52 24.42
N GLU A 277 -17.65 0.65 24.52
CA GLU A 277 -18.34 1.91 24.30
C GLU A 277 -18.70 2.12 22.81
N ILE A 278 -17.81 1.76 21.87
CA ILE A 278 -18.15 1.74 20.44
C ILE A 278 -19.36 0.83 20.17
N LYS A 279 -19.35 -0.39 20.70
CA LYS A 279 -20.46 -1.35 20.54
C LYS A 279 -21.76 -0.85 21.17
N ARG A 280 -21.66 -0.09 22.26
CA ARG A 280 -22.82 0.51 22.92
C ARG A 280 -23.43 1.65 22.11
N ILE A 281 -22.61 2.51 21.50
CA ILE A 281 -23.05 3.67 20.72
C ILE A 281 -23.67 3.19 19.39
N ASN A 282 -23.04 2.23 18.72
CA ASN A 282 -23.43 1.77 17.39
C ASN A 282 -24.12 0.41 17.43
N ARG A 283 -25.30 0.31 18.07
CA ARG A 283 -26.07 -0.95 18.17
C ARG A 283 -26.59 -1.49 16.84
N THR A 284 -26.69 -0.62 15.83
CA THR A 284 -27.22 -0.96 14.50
C THR A 284 -26.18 -1.51 13.54
N VAL A 285 -24.89 -1.39 13.88
CA VAL A 285 -23.79 -1.86 13.05
C VAL A 285 -23.34 -3.22 13.59
N ASP A 286 -23.26 -4.22 12.72
CA ASP A 286 -22.69 -5.51 13.06
C ASP A 286 -21.17 -5.37 13.32
N MET A 287 -20.78 -5.47 14.59
CA MET A 287 -19.43 -5.22 15.07
C MET A 287 -18.78 -6.49 15.63
N GLU A 288 -19.10 -7.67 15.08
CA GLU A 288 -18.45 -8.94 15.44
C GLU A 288 -16.93 -8.88 15.27
N ALA A 289 -16.45 -8.19 14.23
CA ALA A 289 -15.03 -8.02 13.95
C ALA A 289 -14.31 -7.05 14.91
N VAL A 290 -15.02 -6.28 15.74
CA VAL A 290 -14.42 -5.35 16.70
C VAL A 290 -14.22 -6.07 18.04
N THR A 291 -13.14 -6.85 18.13
CA THR A 291 -12.71 -7.51 19.37
C THR A 291 -11.37 -6.94 19.83
N VAL A 292 -11.05 -7.07 21.12
CA VAL A 292 -9.77 -6.61 21.68
C VAL A 292 -8.59 -7.29 20.95
N GLU A 293 -8.72 -8.59 20.65
CA GLU A 293 -7.73 -9.34 19.87
C GLU A 293 -7.52 -8.73 18.48
N ASN A 294 -8.62 -8.34 17.82
CA ASN A 294 -8.53 -7.72 16.51
C ASN A 294 -7.89 -6.33 16.60
N CYS A 295 -8.21 -5.52 17.61
CA CYS A 295 -7.65 -4.18 17.81
C CYS A 295 -6.12 -4.16 17.93
N VAL A 296 -5.54 -5.20 18.52
CA VAL A 296 -4.09 -5.38 18.60
C VAL A 296 -3.45 -5.57 17.22
N THR A 297 -4.14 -6.24 16.30
CA THR A 297 -3.57 -6.63 15.01
C THR A 297 -3.33 -5.45 14.07
N LYS A 298 -2.30 -5.57 13.21
CA LYS A 298 -1.91 -4.48 12.32
C LYS A 298 -3.01 -4.02 11.35
N LYS A 299 -3.83 -4.97 10.91
CA LYS A 299 -4.89 -4.79 9.91
C LYS A 299 -6.19 -4.23 10.49
N PHE A 300 -6.31 -4.07 11.81
CA PHE A 300 -7.55 -3.61 12.44
C PHE A 300 -8.08 -2.30 11.86
N HIS A 301 -7.22 -1.30 11.67
CA HIS A 301 -7.64 -0.02 11.13
C HIS A 301 -8.23 -0.16 9.73
N LYS A 302 -7.69 -1.04 8.88
CA LYS A 302 -8.24 -1.28 7.54
C LYS A 302 -9.60 -1.98 7.60
N ILE A 303 -9.77 -2.93 8.52
CA ILE A 303 -11.06 -3.59 8.76
C ILE A 303 -12.10 -2.59 9.25
N LEU A 304 -11.73 -1.82 10.27
CA LEU A 304 -12.59 -0.81 10.86
C LEU A 304 -12.91 0.30 9.87
N GLN A 305 -11.94 0.74 9.07
CA GLN A 305 -12.13 1.71 8.00
C GLN A 305 -13.05 1.16 6.91
N ALA A 306 -12.87 -0.09 6.44
CA ALA A 306 -13.76 -0.69 5.45
C ALA A 306 -15.21 -0.79 5.96
N GLN A 307 -15.41 -1.09 7.24
CA GLN A 307 -16.76 -1.17 7.84
C GLN A 307 -17.36 0.21 8.12
N LEU A 308 -16.54 1.17 8.56
CA LEU A 308 -17.00 2.48 9.00
C LEU A 308 -16.99 3.54 7.90
N ASP A 309 -16.19 3.43 6.85
CA ASP A 309 -16.08 4.43 5.77
C ASP A 309 -17.44 4.67 5.12
N CYS A 310 -18.19 3.59 4.90
CA CYS A 310 -19.55 3.66 4.39
C CYS A 310 -20.43 4.57 5.26
N ILE A 311 -20.31 4.52 6.58
CA ILE A 311 -21.19 5.19 7.55
C ILE A 311 -20.48 6.41 8.17
N TRP A 312 -19.27 6.76 7.74
CA TRP A 312 -18.39 7.69 8.46
C TRP A 312 -19.03 9.06 8.70
N HIS A 313 -19.81 9.56 7.74
CA HIS A 313 -20.53 10.82 7.86
C HIS A 313 -21.70 10.77 8.87
N GLN A 314 -22.29 9.59 9.10
CA GLN A 314 -23.40 9.38 10.04
C GLN A 314 -22.91 9.09 11.46
N LEU A 315 -21.66 8.66 11.61
CA LEU A 315 -21.09 8.38 12.93
C LEU A 315 -21.02 9.65 13.78
N ASN A 316 -21.41 9.50 15.04
CA ASN A 316 -21.27 10.54 16.05
C ASN A 316 -19.78 10.96 16.17
N SER A 317 -19.52 12.25 16.42
CA SER A 317 -18.17 12.79 16.64
C SER A 317 -17.43 12.01 17.72
N GLN A 318 -18.13 11.57 18.77
CA GLN A 318 -17.58 10.71 19.82
C GLN A 318 -17.05 9.37 19.28
N THR A 319 -17.74 8.72 18.33
CA THR A 319 -17.24 7.47 17.74
C THR A 319 -15.96 7.71 16.95
N LYS A 320 -15.89 8.80 16.19
CA LYS A 320 -14.70 9.17 15.41
C LYS A 320 -13.49 9.42 16.32
N LEU A 321 -13.71 10.08 17.47
CA LEU A 321 -12.69 10.27 18.49
C LEU A 321 -12.22 8.94 19.09
N ILE A 322 -13.14 8.04 19.47
CA ILE A 322 -12.76 6.73 20.01
C ILE A 322 -11.95 5.92 19.00
N VAL A 323 -12.31 5.97 17.71
CA VAL A 323 -11.55 5.30 16.63
C VAL A 323 -10.13 5.86 16.52
N ALA A 324 -9.98 7.18 16.57
CA ALA A 324 -8.67 7.82 16.60
C ALA A 324 -7.87 7.42 17.85
N ASP A 325 -8.53 7.35 19.01
CA ASP A 325 -7.89 6.95 20.26
C ASP A 325 -7.46 5.47 20.27
N LEU A 326 -8.23 4.55 19.67
CA LEU A 326 -7.82 3.16 19.49
C LEU A 326 -6.54 3.05 18.64
N LYS A 327 -6.38 3.91 17.63
CA LYS A 327 -5.15 3.99 16.81
C LYS A 327 -3.97 4.46 17.67
N ILE A 328 -4.19 5.45 18.52
CA ILE A 328 -3.16 5.99 19.43
C ILE A 328 -2.77 4.96 20.48
N LEU A 329 -3.73 4.32 21.16
CA LEU A 329 -3.46 3.28 22.17
C LEU A 329 -2.66 2.11 21.60
N ARG A 330 -2.96 1.70 20.37
CA ARG A 330 -2.15 0.69 19.68
C ARG A 330 -0.73 1.18 19.41
N SER A 331 -0.56 2.43 18.98
CA SER A 331 0.76 3.04 18.79
C SER A 331 1.56 3.08 20.11
N LEU A 332 0.90 3.46 21.22
CA LEU A 332 1.50 3.46 22.57
C LEU A 332 1.92 2.05 23.02
N MET A 333 1.10 1.04 22.73
CA MET A 333 1.42 -0.36 23.03
C MET A 333 2.65 -0.86 22.27
N ILE A 334 2.69 -0.60 20.95
CA ILE A 334 3.85 -0.91 20.09
C ILE A 334 5.10 -0.17 20.58
N SER A 335 4.93 1.11 20.96
CA SER A 335 6.03 1.95 21.42
C SER A 335 6.63 1.46 22.73
N THR A 336 5.80 1.00 23.67
CA THR A 336 6.25 0.48 24.96
C THR A 336 7.12 -0.79 24.81
N MET A 337 6.89 -1.56 23.75
CA MET A 337 7.57 -2.83 23.47
C MET A 337 8.86 -2.66 22.66
N TYR A 338 8.83 -1.83 21.60
CA TYR A 338 9.96 -1.76 20.66
C TYR A 338 10.83 -0.52 20.79
N HIS A 339 10.30 0.62 21.25
CA HIS A 339 11.12 1.81 21.47
C HIS A 339 11.81 1.75 22.82
N ASP A 340 12.85 2.57 22.95
CA ASP A 340 13.53 2.82 24.21
C ASP A 340 12.61 3.49 25.25
N ALA A 341 12.92 3.31 26.53
CA ALA A 341 12.12 3.83 27.63
C ALA A 341 11.95 5.36 27.57
N VAL A 342 12.97 6.08 27.10
CA VAL A 342 12.99 7.55 27.04
C VAL A 342 12.07 8.07 25.93
N SER A 343 12.19 7.55 24.71
CA SER A 343 11.29 7.87 23.59
C SER A 343 9.85 7.48 23.90
N ALA A 344 9.62 6.32 24.51
CA ALA A 344 8.29 5.88 24.93
C ALA A 344 7.69 6.86 25.97
N TYR A 345 8.49 7.32 26.93
CA TYR A 345 8.06 8.32 27.90
C TYR A 345 7.79 9.69 27.26
N ALA A 346 8.64 10.16 26.35
CA ALA A 346 8.44 11.42 25.63
C ALA A 346 7.13 11.40 24.83
N LEU A 347 6.83 10.28 24.15
CA LEU A 347 5.56 10.07 23.45
C LEU A 347 4.37 10.11 24.42
N MET A 348 4.45 9.42 25.56
CA MET A 348 3.38 9.44 26.57
C MET A 348 3.18 10.83 27.18
N LYS A 349 4.26 11.59 27.41
CA LYS A 349 4.20 12.96 27.93
C LYS A 349 3.40 13.89 27.01
N ARG A 350 3.51 13.73 25.68
CA ARG A 350 2.73 14.51 24.70
C ARG A 350 1.21 14.34 24.89
N TYR A 351 0.76 13.13 25.19
CA TYR A 351 -0.67 12.83 25.40
C TYR A 351 -1.20 13.22 26.80
N ARG A 352 -0.34 13.69 27.70
CA ARG A 352 -0.74 14.23 29.01
C ARG A 352 -1.07 15.73 28.96
N SER A 353 -0.88 16.40 27.81
CA SER A 353 -1.17 17.83 27.68
C SER A 353 -2.65 18.15 27.95
N LYS A 354 -2.91 19.32 28.56
CA LYS A 354 -4.28 19.76 28.88
C LYS A 354 -5.14 19.91 27.62
N GLU A 355 -4.53 20.33 26.52
CA GLU A 355 -5.15 20.48 25.20
C GLU A 355 -5.65 19.14 24.64
N TYR A 356 -4.82 18.11 24.73
CA TYR A 356 -5.19 16.77 24.26
C TYR A 356 -6.27 16.15 25.15
N ALA A 357 -6.23 16.39 26.46
CA ALA A 357 -7.24 15.91 27.39
C ALA A 357 -8.63 16.54 27.18
N LEU A 358 -8.72 17.74 26.59
CA LEU A 358 -9.98 18.43 26.27
C LEU A 358 -10.59 17.98 24.95
N SER A 359 -9.77 17.46 24.02
CA SER A 359 -10.17 17.13 22.65
C SER A 359 -10.36 15.63 22.40
N ASN A 360 -10.06 14.76 23.37
CA ASN A 360 -10.12 13.31 23.23
C ASN A 360 -11.42 12.67 23.74
N SER A 361 -11.58 11.35 23.59
CA SER A 361 -12.73 10.60 24.09
C SER A 361 -12.81 10.46 25.63
N GLY A 362 -11.89 11.07 26.38
CA GLY A 362 -11.82 11.04 27.83
C GLY A 362 -11.04 9.86 28.42
N TRP A 363 -10.40 9.02 27.59
CA TRP A 363 -9.65 7.85 28.09
C TRP A 363 -8.47 8.23 28.99
N THR A 364 -7.90 9.42 28.82
CA THR A 364 -6.82 9.94 29.68
C THR A 364 -7.26 10.23 31.11
N LEU A 365 -8.57 10.34 31.35
CA LEU A 365 -9.16 10.56 32.68
C LEU A 365 -9.43 9.26 33.45
N LEU A 366 -9.20 8.09 32.82
CA LEU A 366 -9.36 6.80 33.48
C LEU A 366 -8.21 6.56 34.47
N ASP A 367 -8.53 5.93 35.61
CA ASP A 367 -7.53 5.52 36.62
C ASP A 367 -6.40 4.66 35.99
N ALA A 368 -6.74 3.81 35.02
CA ALA A 368 -5.77 3.00 34.27
C ALA A 368 -4.77 3.87 33.47
N ALA A 369 -5.21 5.00 32.92
CA ALA A 369 -4.33 5.93 32.21
C ALA A 369 -3.38 6.67 33.17
N GLU A 370 -3.85 7.02 34.37
CA GLU A 370 -3.00 7.61 35.41
C GLU A 370 -1.87 6.66 35.84
N GLN A 371 -2.17 5.37 35.96
CA GLN A 371 -1.15 4.34 36.24
C GLN A 371 -0.12 4.25 35.10
N ILE A 372 -0.56 4.29 33.84
CA ILE A 372 0.36 4.30 32.68
C ILE A 372 1.33 5.48 32.75
N PHE A 373 0.84 6.70 33.03
CA PHE A 373 1.70 7.89 33.15
C PHE A 373 2.66 7.82 34.34
N THR A 374 2.23 7.22 35.45
CA THR A 374 3.07 7.07 36.65
C THR A 374 4.18 6.04 36.41
N ILE A 375 3.83 4.87 35.87
CA ILE A 375 4.78 3.79 35.61
C ILE A 375 5.76 4.19 34.50
N SER A 376 5.30 4.84 33.42
CA SER A 376 6.19 5.34 32.37
C SER A 376 7.21 6.36 32.87
N LYS A 377 6.84 7.21 33.84
CA LYS A 377 7.80 8.08 34.53
C LYS A 377 8.81 7.27 35.35
N GLN A 378 8.36 6.25 36.08
CA GLN A 378 9.22 5.37 36.87
C GLN A 378 10.21 4.55 36.02
N ARG A 379 9.94 4.35 34.72
CA ARG A 379 10.87 3.69 33.79
C ARG A 379 12.09 4.56 33.42
N VAL A 380 11.99 5.87 33.58
CA VAL A 380 13.06 6.84 33.25
C VAL A 380 13.70 7.40 34.49
N PHE A 381 12.90 7.62 35.54
CA PHE A 381 13.32 8.24 36.78
C PHE A 381 13.15 7.28 37.96
N ASN A 382 14.16 7.21 38.81
CA ASN A 382 14.05 6.46 40.06
C ASN A 382 13.15 7.19 41.09
N GLY A 383 12.91 6.56 42.24
CA GLY A 383 12.06 7.13 43.31
C GLY A 383 12.54 8.48 43.86
N GLN A 384 13.79 8.86 43.61
CA GLN A 384 14.41 10.14 43.99
C GLN A 384 14.44 11.17 42.85
N GLN A 385 13.79 10.87 41.71
CA GLN A 385 13.82 11.66 40.46
C GLN A 385 15.19 11.76 39.79
N GLU A 386 16.10 10.82 40.07
CA GLU A 386 17.35 10.70 39.33
C GLU A 386 17.13 9.93 38.03
N PHE A 387 17.92 10.26 37.01
CA PHE A 387 17.85 9.64 35.70
C PHE A 387 18.50 8.24 35.73
N GLU A 388 17.66 7.22 35.61
CA GLU A 388 18.05 5.81 35.56
C GLU A 388 17.09 5.10 34.59
N PRO A 389 17.27 5.29 33.27
CA PRO A 389 16.38 4.71 32.27
C PRO A 389 16.53 3.21 32.19
N GLU A 390 15.39 2.52 32.16
CA GLU A 390 15.32 1.08 31.93
C GLU A 390 15.76 0.73 30.51
N ALA A 391 16.74 -0.17 30.39
CA ALA A 391 17.18 -0.73 29.11
C ALA A 391 16.13 -1.67 28.50
N CYS A 392 16.10 -1.78 27.17
CA CYS A 392 15.21 -2.75 26.52
C CYS A 392 15.65 -4.18 26.87
N PRO A 393 14.74 -5.07 27.31
CA PRO A 393 15.10 -6.44 27.68
C PRO A 393 15.72 -7.26 26.55
N LYS A 394 15.41 -6.95 25.28
CA LYS A 394 15.99 -7.68 24.13
C LYS A 394 17.46 -7.34 23.87
N TRP A 395 17.98 -6.24 24.43
CA TRP A 395 19.35 -5.80 24.17
C TRP A 395 20.41 -6.66 24.86
N GLN A 396 20.14 -7.15 26.08
CA GLN A 396 21.07 -8.02 26.79
C GLN A 396 21.26 -9.36 26.06
N PRO A 397 20.20 -10.13 25.72
CA PRO A 397 20.36 -11.38 24.97
C PRO A 397 20.94 -11.19 23.58
N LEU A 398 20.65 -10.05 22.91
CA LEU A 398 21.25 -9.74 21.61
C LEU A 398 22.77 -9.55 21.72
N THR A 399 23.23 -8.86 22.75
CA THR A 399 24.66 -8.62 22.99
C THR A 399 25.36 -9.92 23.37
N GLU A 400 24.76 -10.73 24.25
CA GLU A 400 25.27 -12.07 24.61
C GLU A 400 25.39 -12.98 23.38
N LEU A 401 24.37 -12.97 22.50
CA LEU A 401 24.38 -13.76 21.27
C LEU A 401 25.52 -13.36 20.33
N LEU A 402 25.71 -12.06 20.11
CA LEU A 402 26.73 -11.54 19.18
C LEU A 402 28.15 -11.71 19.73
N THR A 403 28.34 -11.62 21.05
CA THR A 403 29.68 -11.65 21.68
C THR A 403 30.13 -13.04 22.10
N GLN A 404 29.22 -13.92 22.54
CA GLN A 404 29.56 -15.22 23.12
C GLN A 404 29.11 -16.39 22.24
N ASP A 405 27.85 -16.40 21.80
CA ASP A 405 27.27 -17.57 21.13
C ASP A 405 27.78 -17.72 19.69
N VAL A 406 27.73 -16.65 18.89
CA VAL A 406 28.17 -16.69 17.47
C VAL A 406 29.67 -17.01 17.35
N PRO A 407 30.58 -16.35 18.11
CA PRO A 407 32.00 -16.70 18.08
C PRO A 407 32.29 -18.07 18.71
N GLY A 408 31.60 -18.45 19.79
CA GLY A 408 31.79 -19.73 20.47
C GLY A 408 31.39 -20.93 19.62
N ASP A 409 30.33 -20.79 18.84
CA ASP A 409 29.85 -21.81 17.91
C ASP A 409 30.74 -21.93 16.66
N MET A 410 31.31 -20.82 16.20
CA MET A 410 32.33 -20.82 15.13
C MET A 410 33.57 -21.64 15.53
N ARG A 411 34.07 -21.43 16.76
CA ARG A 411 35.21 -22.18 17.31
C ARG A 411 34.95 -23.68 17.34
N ARG A 412 33.70 -24.09 17.60
CA ARG A 412 33.29 -25.51 17.59
C ARG A 412 33.18 -26.09 16.18
N CYS A 413 32.73 -25.28 15.20
CA CYS A 413 32.45 -25.75 13.84
C CYS A 413 33.66 -25.70 12.88
N ARG A 414 34.82 -25.14 13.27
CA ARG A 414 36.05 -25.04 12.45
C ARG A 414 35.81 -24.55 11.01
N ARG A 415 34.98 -23.52 10.83
CA ARG A 415 34.75 -22.93 9.49
C ARG A 415 35.88 -21.95 9.14
N THR A 416 36.31 -21.98 7.89
CA THR A 416 37.37 -21.11 7.32
C THR A 416 36.83 -19.74 6.93
N GLU A 417 35.52 -19.62 6.71
CA GLU A 417 34.84 -18.37 6.35
C GLU A 417 34.34 -17.63 7.59
N GLN A 418 34.43 -16.30 7.55
CA GLN A 418 34.03 -15.45 8.67
C GLN A 418 32.51 -15.36 8.86
N PRO A 419 32.02 -15.10 10.09
CA PRO A 419 30.59 -15.08 10.35
C PRO A 419 29.92 -13.92 9.64
N LYS A 420 28.89 -14.25 8.84
CA LYS A 420 27.95 -13.31 8.27
C LYS A 420 26.64 -13.44 9.05
N VAL A 421 26.28 -12.38 9.77
CA VAL A 421 25.10 -12.32 10.63
C VAL A 421 24.08 -11.35 10.00
N LEU A 422 22.84 -11.80 9.85
CA LEU A 422 21.73 -10.98 9.39
C LEU A 422 20.73 -10.79 10.54
N ILE A 423 20.52 -9.55 10.97
CA ILE A 423 19.54 -9.19 12.01
C ILE A 423 18.31 -8.59 11.34
N LEU A 424 17.17 -9.23 11.54
CA LEU A 424 15.90 -8.85 10.91
C LEU A 424 14.98 -8.13 11.88
N CYS A 425 14.58 -6.93 11.48
CA CYS A 425 13.77 -6.02 12.29
C CYS A 425 12.47 -5.64 11.58
N GLN A 426 11.51 -5.12 12.35
CA GLN A 426 10.22 -4.76 11.79
C GLN A 426 10.20 -3.42 11.06
N ASP A 427 10.77 -2.38 11.68
CA ASP A 427 10.63 -0.99 11.26
C ASP A 427 12.02 -0.34 11.08
N ALA A 428 12.16 0.60 10.14
CA ALA A 428 13.44 1.30 9.88
C ALA A 428 13.99 2.01 11.13
N ARG A 429 13.09 2.56 11.96
CA ARG A 429 13.43 3.16 13.25
C ARG A 429 14.07 2.16 14.22
N THR A 430 13.57 0.92 14.28
CA THR A 430 14.18 -0.12 15.12
C THR A 430 15.56 -0.52 14.61
N CYS A 431 15.77 -0.52 13.28
CA CYS A 431 17.10 -0.74 12.70
C CYS A 431 18.07 0.38 13.10
N HIS A 432 17.63 1.64 13.00
CA HIS A 432 18.44 2.79 13.40
C HIS A 432 18.78 2.78 14.90
N GLN A 433 17.78 2.45 15.73
CA GLN A 433 17.96 2.29 17.18
C GLN A 433 19.00 1.19 17.50
N LEU A 434 18.92 0.04 16.81
CA LEU A 434 19.88 -1.04 17.00
C LEU A 434 21.28 -0.67 16.48
N LYS A 435 21.37 0.05 15.35
CA LYS A 435 22.64 0.61 14.85
C LYS A 435 23.30 1.48 15.92
N GLN A 436 22.58 2.45 16.47
CA GLN A 436 23.11 3.35 17.50
C GLN A 436 23.44 2.61 18.81
N TYR A 437 22.61 1.64 19.19
CA TYR A 437 22.86 0.80 20.36
C TYR A 437 24.17 0.00 20.23
N LEU A 438 24.40 -0.64 19.07
CA LEU A 438 25.59 -1.46 18.82
C LEU A 438 26.86 -0.60 18.69
N THR A 439 26.78 0.60 18.12
CA THR A 439 27.97 1.48 17.94
C THR A 439 28.34 2.26 19.20
N GLN A 440 27.36 2.81 19.93
CA GLN A 440 27.61 3.72 21.06
C GLN A 440 27.41 3.07 22.44
N GLY A 441 26.74 1.92 22.50
CA GLY A 441 26.33 1.25 23.73
C GLY A 441 25.06 1.84 24.37
N GLY A 442 24.33 1.00 25.12
CA GLY A 442 22.99 1.34 25.66
C GLY A 442 22.91 2.59 26.55
N SER A 443 23.87 2.80 27.46
CA SER A 443 23.84 3.93 28.40
C SER A 443 24.11 5.28 27.71
N ARG A 444 24.97 5.32 26.69
CA ARG A 444 25.22 6.56 25.92
C ARG A 444 24.05 6.85 25.00
N PHE A 445 23.52 5.84 24.33
CA PHE A 445 22.35 5.94 23.47
C PHE A 445 21.13 6.51 24.23
N LEU A 446 20.80 5.96 25.41
CA LEU A 446 19.67 6.43 26.21
C LEU A 446 19.84 7.87 26.70
N LEU A 447 21.08 8.28 27.01
CA LEU A 447 21.39 9.66 27.39
C LEU A 447 21.25 10.62 26.21
N GLN A 448 21.78 10.24 25.03
CA GLN A 448 21.63 11.02 23.80
C GLN A 448 20.15 11.22 23.46
N GLN A 449 19.35 10.16 23.59
CA GLN A 449 17.92 10.23 23.34
C GLN A 449 17.17 11.12 24.35
N ALA A 450 17.61 11.14 25.61
CA ALA A 450 17.04 12.05 26.60
C ALA A 450 17.30 13.52 26.26
N LEU A 451 18.50 13.84 25.76
CA LEU A 451 18.85 15.18 25.30
C LEU A 451 18.02 15.58 24.06
N HIS A 452 17.93 14.68 23.07
CA HIS A 452 17.18 14.94 21.83
C HIS A 452 15.68 15.16 22.06
N HIS A 453 15.06 14.48 23.04
CA HIS A 453 13.64 14.66 23.37
C HIS A 453 13.38 15.66 24.49
N GLU A 454 14.39 16.45 24.88
CA GLU A 454 14.31 17.45 25.95
C GLU A 454 13.72 16.91 27.26
N VAL A 455 14.08 15.67 27.60
CA VAL A 455 13.66 15.05 28.86
C VAL A 455 14.55 15.61 29.98
N PRO A 456 14.00 16.14 31.09
CA PRO A 456 14.80 16.81 32.11
C PRO A 456 15.72 15.81 32.81
N VAL A 457 17.03 15.86 32.52
CA VAL A 457 18.07 15.09 33.20
C VAL A 457 18.56 15.91 34.39
N GLY A 458 18.00 15.65 35.58
CA GLY A 458 18.37 16.38 36.81
C GLY A 458 19.72 15.92 37.38
N LYS A 459 19.70 14.81 38.13
CA LYS A 459 20.90 14.11 38.63
C LYS A 459 20.99 12.72 37.99
N LEU A 460 22.18 12.32 37.57
CA LEU A 460 22.46 10.94 37.12
C LEU A 460 22.64 10.06 38.36
N SER A 461 22.09 8.85 38.35
CA SER A 461 22.31 7.91 39.46
C SER A 461 23.77 7.42 39.48
N ASP A 462 24.31 7.11 40.66
CA ASP A 462 25.69 6.63 40.81
C ASP A 462 25.94 5.30 40.06
N LYS A 463 24.89 4.49 39.85
CA LYS A 463 24.95 3.26 39.05
C LYS A 463 25.10 3.56 37.57
N TYR A 464 24.28 4.47 37.06
CA TYR A 464 24.29 4.88 35.66
C TYR A 464 25.57 5.65 35.30
N ALA A 465 26.08 6.47 36.23
CA ALA A 465 27.35 7.17 36.08
C ALA A 465 28.54 6.19 36.00
N LYS A 466 28.53 5.09 36.75
CA LYS A 466 29.56 4.04 36.69
C LYS A 466 29.50 3.25 35.37
N GLU A 467 28.31 2.91 34.90
CA GLU A 467 28.09 2.27 33.58
C GLU A 467 28.43 3.22 32.40
N GLY A 468 28.33 4.54 32.60
CA GLY A 468 28.75 5.55 31.62
C GLY A 468 30.26 5.85 31.64
N GLN A 469 30.91 5.77 32.81
CA GLN A 469 32.34 6.09 32.98
C GLN A 469 33.28 4.94 32.62
N CYS A 470 32.84 3.68 32.67
CA CYS A 470 33.64 2.53 32.21
C CYS A 470 33.74 2.41 30.67
N ARG A 471 33.25 3.42 29.90
CA ARG A 471 33.14 3.42 28.43
C ARG A 471 33.91 4.58 27.75
N ALA A 472 34.97 5.09 28.38
CA ALA A 472 35.82 6.14 27.78
C ALA A 472 36.96 5.54 26.93
N ALA A 473 37.00 5.87 25.64
CA ALA A 473 38.09 5.55 24.72
C ALA A 473 39.46 6.07 25.21
N PRO A 474 40.58 5.44 24.81
CA PRO A 474 41.91 5.78 25.29
C PRO A 474 42.34 7.19 24.86
N LYS A 475 43.10 7.86 25.73
CA LYS A 475 43.74 9.15 25.42
C LYS A 475 44.64 9.02 24.18
N PRO A 476 44.73 10.04 23.32
CA PRO A 476 45.63 10.01 22.18
C PRO A 476 47.08 9.83 22.66
N VAL A 477 47.73 8.79 22.14
CA VAL A 477 49.16 8.54 22.36
C VAL A 477 49.93 9.69 21.72
N LYS A 478 50.77 10.35 22.52
CA LYS A 478 51.76 11.32 22.04
C LYS A 478 52.67 10.61 21.04
N SER A 479 52.54 10.91 19.76
CA SER A 479 53.57 10.57 18.78
C SER A 479 54.77 11.48 18.99
N GLU A 480 55.92 10.85 19.18
CA GLU A 480 57.22 11.50 19.31
C GLU A 480 57.55 12.28 18.03
N ALA A 481 58.11 13.47 18.24
CA ALA A 481 58.52 14.38 17.20
C ALA A 481 59.69 13.82 16.39
N LEU A 482 59.48 13.59 15.09
CA LEU A 482 60.54 13.53 14.09
C LEU A 482 60.47 14.82 13.25
N LYS A 483 61.52 15.64 13.42
CA LYS A 483 61.77 16.89 12.70
C LYS A 483 61.93 16.64 11.19
N GLN A 484 61.13 17.32 10.37
CA GLN A 484 61.57 17.81 9.05
C GLN A 484 61.00 19.22 8.82
N GLU A 485 61.90 20.13 8.44
CA GLU A 485 61.68 21.55 8.15
C GLU A 485 61.22 21.78 6.68
N PRO A 486 60.76 23.01 6.32
CA PRO A 486 59.62 23.22 5.42
C PRO A 486 60.00 23.58 3.97
N ALA A 487 59.07 23.36 3.03
CA ALA A 487 59.09 24.00 1.71
C ALA A 487 57.67 24.36 1.21
N SER A 488 57.40 25.67 1.29
CA SER A 488 56.52 26.54 0.48
C SER A 488 55.30 26.01 -0.31
N SER A 489 54.17 26.67 0.01
CA SER A 489 53.12 27.22 -0.86
C SER A 489 52.04 26.29 -1.47
N GLN A 490 50.88 26.24 -0.83
CA GLN A 490 49.61 26.89 -1.24
C GLN A 490 48.49 26.54 -0.22
N PRO A 491 47.57 27.45 0.15
CA PRO A 491 46.48 27.15 1.08
C PRO A 491 45.30 26.47 0.36
N PRO A 492 44.74 25.35 0.87
CA PRO A 492 43.41 24.90 0.47
C PRO A 492 42.30 25.75 1.13
N PRO A 493 41.14 25.88 0.48
CA PRO A 493 40.05 26.77 0.91
C PRO A 493 39.35 26.25 2.17
N GLY A 494 38.75 27.19 2.91
CA GLY A 494 38.23 27.04 4.26
C GLY A 494 37.28 25.87 4.49
N GLY A 495 37.41 25.27 5.67
CA GLY A 495 36.53 24.22 6.16
C GLY A 495 35.08 24.71 6.32
N PRO A 496 34.09 23.82 6.17
CA PRO A 496 32.71 24.17 6.47
C PRO A 496 32.55 24.41 7.97
N ASP A 497 31.90 25.53 8.29
CA ASP A 497 31.54 26.00 9.63
C ASP A 497 30.87 24.92 10.49
N GLU A 498 31.41 24.70 11.71
CA GLU A 498 30.80 23.91 12.80
C GLU A 498 29.37 24.40 13.16
N LEU A 499 29.00 25.62 12.75
CA LEU A 499 27.66 26.17 12.91
C LEU A 499 26.62 25.59 11.93
N ALA A 500 27.06 25.11 10.76
CA ALA A 500 26.18 24.53 9.75
C ALA A 500 25.73 23.10 10.11
N GLN A 501 26.56 22.37 10.87
CA GLN A 501 26.24 21.02 11.38
C GLN A 501 25.25 21.05 12.55
N LEU A 502 25.28 22.10 13.39
CA LEU A 502 24.35 22.25 14.52
C LEU A 502 22.94 22.67 14.11
N LEU A 503 22.77 23.30 12.95
CA LEU A 503 21.47 23.74 12.45
C LEU A 503 20.73 22.67 11.61
N SER A 504 21.38 21.56 11.27
CA SER A 504 20.73 20.41 10.62
C SER A 504 20.04 19.43 11.58
N GLU A 505 20.17 19.62 12.90
CA GLU A 505 19.67 18.66 13.90
C GLU A 505 18.24 18.94 14.40
N ASN A 506 17.61 20.05 14.02
CA ASN A 506 16.26 20.42 14.49
C ASN A 506 15.09 19.89 13.64
N ASP A 507 15.36 19.10 12.58
CA ASP A 507 14.31 18.48 11.76
C ASP A 507 13.86 17.14 12.34
N VAL A 508 13.01 17.19 13.38
CA VAL A 508 12.38 16.00 14.00
C VAL A 508 11.43 15.25 13.04
N GLU A 509 11.20 15.76 11.83
CA GLU A 509 10.39 15.11 10.79
C GLU A 509 11.17 14.78 9.49
N GLY A 510 12.50 15.00 9.47
CA GLY A 510 13.35 14.83 8.28
C GLY A 510 14.49 13.80 8.40
N GLN A 511 14.57 13.00 9.46
CA GLN A 511 15.54 11.90 9.52
C GLN A 511 15.12 10.81 8.53
N HIS A 512 15.75 10.77 7.36
CA HIS A 512 15.69 9.63 6.46
C HIS A 512 16.29 8.40 7.16
N PHE A 513 15.46 7.61 7.82
CA PHE A 513 15.87 6.33 8.38
C PHE A 513 16.16 5.38 7.21
N GLU A 514 17.40 4.91 7.10
CA GLU A 514 17.73 3.87 6.14
C GLU A 514 17.13 2.53 6.60
N ASP A 515 16.64 1.75 5.64
CA ASP A 515 16.02 0.44 5.87
C ASP A 515 17.05 -0.68 6.11
N THR A 516 18.33 -0.44 5.79
CA THR A 516 19.41 -1.43 5.90
C THR A 516 20.70 -0.75 6.37
N TYR A 517 21.42 -1.39 7.29
CA TYR A 517 22.72 -0.91 7.76
C TYR A 517 23.71 -2.07 7.82
N MET A 518 24.97 -1.81 7.45
CA MET A 518 26.07 -2.77 7.60
C MET A 518 27.04 -2.31 8.69
N LEU A 519 27.38 -3.24 9.58
CA LEU A 519 28.29 -3.05 10.71
C LEU A 519 29.43 -4.08 10.62
N THR A 520 30.61 -3.69 11.08
CA THR A 520 31.81 -4.56 11.18
C THR A 520 32.41 -4.50 12.58
N MET A 521 33.18 -5.53 12.95
CA MET A 521 33.90 -5.58 14.23
C MET A 521 35.24 -4.86 14.16
N THR A 522 35.51 -3.95 15.11
CA THR A 522 36.74 -3.15 15.20
C THR A 522 38.00 -3.96 15.55
N GLN A 523 37.86 -5.16 16.13
CA GLN A 523 39.00 -6.02 16.49
C GLN A 523 38.89 -7.40 15.84
N PRO A 524 39.93 -7.90 15.15
CA PRO A 524 39.94 -9.28 14.67
C PRO A 524 40.03 -10.23 15.86
N VAL A 525 39.28 -11.33 15.80
CA VAL A 525 39.15 -12.35 16.87
C VAL A 525 40.51 -12.93 17.29
N GLU A 526 41.51 -12.93 16.40
CA GLU A 526 42.88 -13.42 16.65
C GLU A 526 43.72 -12.48 17.53
N LEU A 527 43.48 -11.16 17.51
CA LEU A 527 44.23 -10.21 18.33
C LEU A 527 43.79 -10.24 19.81
N LEU A 528 42.52 -10.57 20.08
CA LEU A 528 41.99 -10.76 21.44
C LEU A 528 42.75 -11.87 22.19
N GLU A 529 43.09 -12.97 21.55
CA GLU A 529 43.85 -14.07 22.17
C GLU A 529 45.32 -13.71 22.43
N SER A 530 45.94 -12.92 21.54
CA SER A 530 47.34 -12.47 21.72
C SER A 530 47.48 -11.44 22.86
N LEU A 531 46.42 -10.67 23.14
CA LEU A 531 46.34 -9.71 24.24
C LEU A 531 46.00 -10.41 25.58
N GLU A 532 45.13 -11.43 25.57
CA GLU A 532 44.83 -12.27 26.74
C GLU A 532 46.05 -13.07 27.24
N ALA A 533 46.96 -13.45 26.33
CA ALA A 533 48.17 -14.20 26.70
C ALA A 533 49.34 -13.33 27.21
N ALA A 534 49.34 -12.02 26.90
CA ALA A 534 50.48 -11.13 27.16
C ALA A 534 50.27 -10.11 28.29
N MET A 535 49.03 -9.85 28.72
CA MET A 535 48.74 -8.90 29.78
C MET A 535 47.64 -9.43 30.71
N ASP A 536 47.92 -9.44 32.03
CA ASP A 536 46.97 -9.77 33.11
C ASP A 536 46.00 -8.58 33.34
N VAL A 537 45.35 -8.15 32.25
CA VAL A 537 44.35 -7.09 32.20
C VAL A 537 43.08 -7.71 31.61
N LYS A 538 42.03 -7.83 32.42
CA LYS A 538 40.71 -8.25 31.92
C LYS A 538 40.33 -7.35 30.74
N PRO A 539 40.03 -7.88 29.54
CA PRO A 539 39.54 -7.06 28.45
C PRO A 539 38.21 -6.44 28.90
N ASP A 540 38.09 -5.10 28.81
CA ASP A 540 36.83 -4.41 29.08
C ASP A 540 35.78 -4.90 28.05
N PRO A 541 34.66 -5.50 28.47
CA PRO A 541 33.64 -6.04 27.56
C PRO A 541 32.84 -4.94 26.81
N ASP A 542 33.21 -3.67 26.97
CA ASP A 542 32.35 -2.51 26.70
C ASP A 542 33.02 -1.37 25.90
N ALA A 543 34.22 -1.57 25.36
CA ALA A 543 34.72 -0.72 24.27
C ALA A 543 33.85 -0.98 23.03
N SER A 544 33.37 0.07 22.34
CA SER A 544 32.52 -0.05 21.14
C SER A 544 33.13 -0.99 20.09
N ILE A 545 32.64 -2.24 20.05
CA ILE A 545 33.19 -3.31 19.22
C ILE A 545 32.72 -3.17 17.76
N PHE A 546 31.69 -2.36 17.49
CA PHE A 546 31.02 -2.26 16.18
C PHE A 546 31.23 -0.88 15.54
N GLU A 547 31.72 -0.84 14.30
CA GLU A 547 31.77 0.36 13.47
C GLU A 547 30.83 0.22 12.28
N SER A 548 30.15 1.33 11.92
CA SER A 548 29.40 1.40 10.67
C SER A 548 30.34 1.65 9.51
N ILE A 549 30.23 0.86 8.45
CA ILE A 549 30.90 1.18 7.18
C ILE A 549 30.18 2.39 6.58
N PRO A 550 30.79 3.59 6.55
CA PRO A 550 30.17 4.77 5.97
C PRO A 550 30.47 4.73 4.47
N GLU A 551 29.53 4.23 3.67
CA GLU A 551 29.31 4.51 2.23
C GLU A 551 28.62 3.31 1.57
N LEU A 552 27.39 3.53 1.08
CA LEU A 552 27.01 3.22 -0.30
C LEU A 552 25.56 3.68 -0.52
N GLU A 553 25.42 4.91 -1.03
CA GLU A 553 24.17 5.44 -1.58
C GLU A 553 23.60 4.58 -2.75
N GLN A 554 24.34 3.54 -3.17
CA GLN A 554 24.06 2.66 -4.29
C GLN A 554 24.01 1.15 -3.96
N PHE A 555 23.92 0.74 -2.68
CA PHE A 555 23.53 -0.64 -2.29
C PHE A 555 24.31 -1.79 -2.98
N ASP A 556 25.61 -1.68 -3.21
CA ASP A 556 26.40 -2.84 -3.66
C ASP A 556 26.98 -3.60 -2.47
N VAL A 557 26.19 -4.52 -1.92
CA VAL A 557 26.60 -5.44 -0.82
C VAL A 557 27.87 -6.19 -1.20
N THR A 558 28.06 -6.48 -2.49
CA THR A 558 29.25 -7.14 -3.05
C THR A 558 30.50 -6.29 -2.91
N ALA A 559 30.40 -4.97 -3.11
CA ALA A 559 31.50 -4.03 -2.94
C ALA A 559 31.87 -3.84 -1.45
N ALA A 560 30.88 -3.82 -0.55
CA ALA A 560 31.12 -3.77 0.90
C ALA A 560 31.76 -5.06 1.45
N LEU A 561 31.40 -6.22 0.89
CA LEU A 561 32.05 -7.50 1.17
C LEU A 561 33.50 -7.55 0.63
N ALA A 562 33.81 -6.79 -0.42
CA ALA A 562 35.16 -6.71 -1.00
C ALA A 562 36.10 -5.75 -0.25
N ALA A 563 35.57 -4.74 0.46
CA ALA A 563 36.36 -3.71 1.13
C ALA A 563 37.06 -4.18 2.43
N VAL A 564 36.50 -5.17 3.16
CA VAL A 564 37.05 -5.63 4.45
C VAL A 564 37.03 -7.18 4.57
N PRO A 565 37.90 -7.91 3.83
CA PRO A 565 37.83 -9.37 3.71
C PRO A 565 38.11 -10.19 4.99
N HIS A 566 38.46 -9.54 6.11
CA HIS A 566 38.92 -10.20 7.34
C HIS A 566 38.15 -9.79 8.61
N GLN A 567 36.95 -9.21 8.52
CA GLN A 567 36.09 -8.95 9.69
C GLN A 567 34.67 -9.53 9.57
N PRO A 568 34.05 -9.97 10.69
CA PRO A 568 32.68 -10.47 10.69
C PRO A 568 31.70 -9.34 10.35
N TYR A 569 30.72 -9.68 9.51
CA TYR A 569 29.74 -8.73 8.98
C TYR A 569 28.40 -8.89 9.69
N ILE A 570 27.84 -7.77 10.12
CA ILE A 570 26.51 -7.71 10.72
C ILE A 570 25.64 -6.79 9.87
N CYS A 571 24.67 -7.38 9.19
CA CYS A 571 23.70 -6.66 8.40
C CYS A 571 22.41 -6.50 9.20
N LEU A 572 21.98 -5.27 9.43
CA LEU A 572 20.65 -4.93 9.96
C LEU A 572 19.73 -4.67 8.77
N GLN A 573 18.58 -5.35 8.70
CA GLN A 573 17.62 -5.15 7.62
C GLN A 573 16.18 -5.16 8.16
N THR A 574 15.32 -4.32 7.58
CA THR A 574 13.87 -4.43 7.76
C THR A 574 13.28 -5.60 6.96
N PHE A 575 12.13 -6.14 7.37
CA PHE A 575 11.42 -7.16 6.57
C PHE A 575 10.94 -6.65 5.21
N LYS A 576 10.79 -5.34 5.07
CA LYS A 576 10.35 -4.69 3.84
C LYS A 576 11.09 -3.38 3.66
N THR A 577 11.63 -3.17 2.48
CA THR A 577 12.23 -1.88 2.09
C THR A 577 11.24 -1.13 1.22
N GLU A 578 11.29 0.20 1.23
CA GLU A 578 10.45 1.01 0.32
C GLU A 578 10.81 0.77 -1.15
N ARG A 579 12.07 0.40 -1.42
CA ARG A 579 12.61 0.17 -2.76
C ARG A 579 12.27 -1.20 -3.34
N GLU A 580 12.33 -2.27 -2.54
CA GLU A 580 12.21 -3.66 -3.03
C GLU A 580 11.07 -4.45 -2.35
N GLY A 581 10.27 -3.78 -1.52
CA GLY A 581 9.06 -4.35 -0.94
C GLY A 581 9.32 -5.63 -0.16
N PHE A 582 8.63 -6.72 -0.54
CA PHE A 582 8.73 -8.03 0.13
C PHE A 582 9.89 -8.91 -0.39
N MET A 583 10.51 -8.53 -1.51
CA MET A 583 11.61 -9.26 -2.13
C MET A 583 12.98 -8.87 -1.56
N ALA A 584 13.05 -7.74 -0.87
CA ALA A 584 14.26 -7.25 -0.23
C ALA A 584 14.99 -8.32 0.61
N LEU A 585 14.23 -9.15 1.34
CA LEU A 585 14.81 -10.21 2.16
C LEU A 585 15.39 -11.34 1.29
N GLU A 586 14.68 -11.77 0.24
CA GLU A 586 15.17 -12.83 -0.65
C GLU A 586 16.44 -12.37 -1.38
N HIS A 587 16.46 -11.14 -1.89
CA HIS A 587 17.63 -10.57 -2.55
C HIS A 587 18.85 -10.50 -1.62
N MET A 588 18.64 -10.00 -0.38
CA MET A 588 19.70 -9.94 0.63
C MET A 588 20.18 -11.32 1.08
N LEU A 589 19.30 -12.31 1.19
CA LEU A 589 19.69 -13.68 1.48
C LEU A 589 20.57 -14.26 0.36
N GLU A 590 20.20 -14.03 -0.91
CA GLU A 590 20.97 -14.46 -2.08
C GLU A 590 22.36 -13.79 -2.14
N GLN A 591 22.46 -12.48 -1.85
CA GLN A 591 23.71 -11.72 -1.86
C GLN A 591 24.62 -12.00 -0.66
N LEU A 592 24.10 -11.82 0.56
CA LEU A 592 24.88 -11.91 1.79
C LEU A 592 25.27 -13.37 2.08
N GLN A 593 24.37 -14.30 1.76
CA GLN A 593 24.51 -15.70 2.09
C GLN A 593 24.82 -15.94 3.59
N PRO A 594 23.94 -15.53 4.53
CA PRO A 594 24.25 -15.57 5.95
C PRO A 594 24.40 -16.98 6.51
N HIS A 595 25.22 -17.08 7.56
CA HIS A 595 25.37 -18.28 8.39
C HIS A 595 24.46 -18.23 9.62
N TYR A 596 24.29 -17.03 10.18
CA TYR A 596 23.48 -16.78 11.36
C TYR A 596 22.43 -15.72 11.04
N VAL A 597 21.18 -15.99 11.42
CA VAL A 597 20.07 -15.04 11.30
C VAL A 597 19.48 -14.80 12.67
N VAL A 598 19.34 -13.54 13.06
CA VAL A 598 18.74 -13.13 14.32
C VAL A 598 17.42 -12.42 14.03
N MET A 599 16.32 -13.08 14.39
CA MET A 599 14.96 -12.54 14.28
C MET A 599 14.67 -11.70 15.53
N TYR A 600 14.95 -10.39 15.45
CA TYR A 600 14.61 -9.45 16.53
C TYR A 600 13.10 -9.30 16.70
N ASN A 601 12.37 -9.37 15.59
CA ASN A 601 10.92 -9.43 15.53
C ASN A 601 10.45 -10.70 14.83
N THR A 602 9.31 -11.23 15.21
CA THR A 602 8.73 -12.40 14.54
C THR A 602 7.82 -11.99 13.39
N ASN A 603 8.08 -12.51 12.19
CA ASN A 603 7.20 -12.34 11.03
C ASN A 603 7.03 -13.67 10.29
N VAL A 604 5.79 -14.11 10.09
CA VAL A 604 5.44 -15.37 9.43
C VAL A 604 6.00 -15.46 8.00
N ALA A 605 5.99 -14.37 7.24
CA ALA A 605 6.44 -14.36 5.85
C ALA A 605 7.96 -14.55 5.75
N ALA A 606 8.72 -13.84 6.59
CA ALA A 606 10.18 -13.90 6.61
C ALA A 606 10.68 -15.29 7.04
N ILE A 607 10.05 -15.91 8.03
CA ILE A 607 10.39 -17.28 8.47
C ILE A 607 10.27 -18.27 7.31
N ARG A 608 9.19 -18.18 6.53
CA ARG A 608 8.98 -19.06 5.38
C ARG A 608 9.96 -18.78 4.24
N GLN A 609 10.30 -17.52 3.99
CA GLN A 609 11.34 -17.16 2.99
C GLN A 609 12.70 -17.75 3.37
N ILE A 610 13.07 -17.70 4.66
CA ILE A 610 14.30 -18.29 5.20
C ILE A 610 14.28 -19.83 5.03
N GLU A 611 13.15 -20.49 5.31
CA GLU A 611 12.99 -21.94 5.08
C GLU A 611 13.17 -22.31 3.59
N VAL A 612 12.54 -21.55 2.69
CA VAL A 612 12.63 -21.76 1.24
C VAL A 612 14.06 -21.54 0.75
N PHE A 613 14.74 -20.52 1.25
CA PHE A 613 16.14 -20.24 0.94
C PHE A 613 17.06 -21.39 1.37
N GLU A 614 16.89 -21.91 2.58
CA GLU A 614 17.68 -23.03 3.09
C GLU A 614 17.43 -24.31 2.27
N ALA A 615 16.17 -24.57 1.90
CA ALA A 615 15.80 -25.71 1.06
C ALA A 615 16.43 -25.66 -0.34
N ARG A 616 16.74 -24.47 -0.87
CA ARG A 616 17.42 -24.32 -2.16
C ARG A 616 18.90 -24.64 -2.09
N ARG A 617 19.58 -24.27 -1.00
CA ARG A 617 21.02 -24.54 -0.83
C ARG A 617 21.34 -26.02 -0.64
N ARG A 618 20.37 -26.79 -0.12
CA ARG A 618 20.49 -28.24 0.12
C ARG A 618 21.76 -28.62 0.92
N LEU A 619 22.06 -27.82 1.95
CA LEU A 619 23.25 -28.01 2.77
C LEU A 619 23.09 -29.16 3.79
N PRO A 620 24.19 -29.87 4.11
CA PRO A 620 24.19 -30.87 5.17
C PRO A 620 23.92 -30.22 6.54
N PRO A 621 23.36 -30.97 7.53
CA PRO A 621 22.92 -30.41 8.82
C PRO A 621 23.95 -29.55 9.56
N ALA A 622 25.25 -29.85 9.44
CA ALA A 622 26.33 -29.11 10.10
C ALA A 622 26.58 -27.71 9.49
N ASP A 623 26.28 -27.54 8.20
CA ASP A 623 26.50 -26.29 7.47
C ASP A 623 25.24 -25.43 7.34
N ARG A 624 24.14 -25.90 7.93
CA ARG A 624 22.86 -25.19 7.89
C ARG A 624 22.92 -23.87 8.63
N MET A 625 22.09 -22.95 8.14
CA MET A 625 21.86 -21.66 8.78
C MET A 625 21.24 -21.84 10.17
N LYS A 626 21.74 -21.07 11.15
CA LYS A 626 21.20 -21.00 12.50
C LYS A 626 20.33 -19.76 12.64
N VAL A 627 19.07 -19.96 13.05
CA VAL A 627 18.07 -18.90 13.20
C VAL A 627 17.71 -18.75 14.67
N TYR A 628 18.00 -17.57 15.23
CA TYR A 628 17.68 -17.22 16.61
C TYR A 628 16.40 -16.38 16.67
N PHE A 629 15.43 -16.79 17.49
CA PHE A 629 14.18 -16.06 17.69
C PHE A 629 14.18 -15.35 19.05
N LEU A 630 14.08 -14.02 19.06
CA LEU A 630 13.91 -13.22 20.28
C LEU A 630 12.43 -12.96 20.55
N ILE A 631 11.80 -13.85 21.32
CA ILE A 631 10.36 -13.82 21.58
C ILE A 631 10.10 -13.33 23.01
N HIS A 632 9.26 -12.30 23.14
CA HIS A 632 8.69 -11.96 24.44
C HIS A 632 7.56 -12.93 24.80
N ALA A 633 7.85 -13.86 25.71
CA ALA A 633 6.85 -14.82 26.18
C ALA A 633 5.69 -14.12 26.89
N LYS A 634 4.46 -14.59 26.66
CA LYS A 634 3.20 -14.08 27.23
C LYS A 634 2.94 -12.60 26.92
N SER A 635 3.44 -12.11 25.79
CA SER A 635 3.31 -10.71 25.38
C SER A 635 2.27 -10.51 24.27
N VAL A 636 1.98 -9.24 23.98
CA VAL A 636 1.17 -8.86 22.80
C VAL A 636 1.84 -9.27 21.48
N GLU A 637 3.17 -9.25 21.40
CA GLU A 637 3.93 -9.62 20.19
C GLU A 637 3.65 -11.09 19.83
N GLU A 638 3.81 -11.99 20.80
CA GLU A 638 3.53 -13.42 20.64
C GLU A 638 2.05 -13.65 20.29
N GLN A 639 1.13 -13.02 21.00
CA GLN A 639 -0.30 -13.17 20.72
C GLN A 639 -0.67 -12.68 19.32
N ALA A 640 -0.08 -11.56 18.86
CA ALA A 640 -0.31 -11.05 17.52
C ALA A 640 0.22 -12.02 16.45
N TYR A 641 1.39 -12.62 16.67
CA TYR A 641 1.97 -13.64 15.81
C TYR A 641 1.10 -14.91 15.74
N LEU A 642 0.71 -15.47 16.89
CA LEU A 642 -0.15 -16.65 16.98
C LEU A 642 -1.54 -16.40 16.36
N THR A 643 -2.11 -15.22 16.59
CA THR A 643 -3.40 -14.84 15.98
C THR A 643 -3.30 -14.78 14.47
N SER A 644 -2.19 -14.24 13.92
CA SER A 644 -1.98 -14.21 12.47
C SER A 644 -1.89 -15.62 11.88
N LEU A 645 -1.18 -16.54 12.54
CA LEU A 645 -1.10 -17.94 12.10
C LEU A 645 -2.46 -18.65 12.14
N ARG A 646 -3.22 -18.47 13.22
CA ARG A 646 -4.56 -19.07 13.35
C ARG A 646 -5.51 -18.55 12.27
N ARG A 647 -5.50 -17.25 11.99
CA ARG A 647 -6.34 -16.65 10.93
C ARG A 647 -5.96 -17.15 9.55
N GLU A 648 -4.67 -17.25 9.24
CA GLU A 648 -4.23 -17.77 7.94
C GLU A 648 -4.63 -19.24 7.77
N LYS A 649 -4.46 -20.07 8.81
CA LYS A 649 -4.90 -21.46 8.80
C LYS A 649 -6.41 -21.57 8.56
N ALA A 650 -7.21 -20.86 9.35
CA ALA A 650 -8.67 -20.85 9.20
C ALA A 650 -9.10 -20.34 7.82
N ALA A 651 -8.39 -19.36 7.25
CA ALA A 651 -8.65 -18.86 5.91
C ALA A 651 -8.42 -19.94 4.84
N PHE A 652 -7.31 -20.68 4.90
CA PHE A 652 -7.07 -21.77 3.96
C PHE A 652 -8.06 -22.92 4.13
N GLU A 653 -8.42 -23.29 5.35
CA GLU A 653 -9.45 -24.30 5.61
C GLU A 653 -10.80 -23.89 4.99
N LEU A 654 -11.20 -22.62 5.15
CA LEU A 654 -12.40 -22.08 4.52
C LEU A 654 -12.31 -22.12 2.98
N ILE A 655 -11.18 -21.70 2.39
CA ILE A 655 -11.01 -21.70 0.94
C ILE A 655 -11.08 -23.13 0.39
N ILE A 656 -10.46 -24.10 1.08
CA ILE A 656 -10.51 -25.52 0.70
C ILE A 656 -11.95 -26.06 0.80
N ASP A 657 -12.66 -25.76 1.88
CA ASP A 657 -14.07 -26.15 2.04
C ASP A 657 -14.95 -25.52 0.94
N THR A 658 -14.75 -24.23 0.62
CA THR A 658 -15.45 -23.59 -0.50
C THR A 658 -15.10 -24.23 -1.84
N LYS A 659 -13.84 -24.57 -2.11
CA LYS A 659 -13.43 -25.26 -3.34
C LYS A 659 -14.15 -26.60 -3.50
N SER A 660 -14.32 -27.35 -2.40
CA SER A 660 -15.01 -28.64 -2.42
C SER A 660 -16.51 -28.55 -2.70
N LYS A 661 -17.13 -27.40 -2.38
CA LYS A 661 -18.57 -27.15 -2.54
C LYS A 661 -18.91 -26.34 -3.80
N MET A 662 -17.94 -25.64 -4.36
CA MET A 662 -18.14 -24.70 -5.46
C MET A 662 -18.45 -25.45 -6.75
N VAL A 663 -19.59 -25.11 -7.36
CA VAL A 663 -19.98 -25.57 -8.70
C VAL A 663 -19.62 -24.46 -9.68
N ILE A 664 -18.78 -24.78 -10.66
CA ILE A 664 -18.25 -23.82 -11.64
C ILE A 664 -18.89 -24.13 -13.00
N PRO A 665 -19.67 -23.22 -13.58
CA PRO A 665 -20.22 -23.43 -14.92
C PRO A 665 -19.12 -23.47 -15.99
N GLU A 666 -19.27 -24.35 -16.98
CA GLU A 666 -18.28 -24.50 -18.06
C GLU A 666 -18.12 -23.24 -18.92
N TYR A 667 -19.14 -22.39 -19.01
CA TYR A 667 -19.08 -21.11 -19.75
C TYR A 667 -18.42 -19.97 -18.96
N GLN A 668 -17.97 -20.19 -17.71
CA GLN A 668 -17.40 -19.11 -16.89
C GLN A 668 -16.09 -18.53 -17.45
N ASP A 669 -15.38 -19.25 -18.30
CA ASP A 669 -14.13 -18.79 -18.92
C ASP A 669 -14.33 -17.66 -19.94
N GLY A 670 -15.58 -17.38 -20.33
CA GLY A 670 -15.90 -16.36 -21.32
C GLY A 670 -15.38 -16.66 -22.73
N LYS A 671 -14.86 -17.87 -22.97
CA LYS A 671 -14.36 -18.32 -24.29
C LYS A 671 -15.53 -18.66 -25.22
N THR A 672 -16.65 -19.13 -24.66
CA THR A 672 -17.91 -19.30 -25.39
C THR A 672 -18.77 -18.03 -25.33
N ASP A 673 -19.58 -17.79 -26.36
CA ASP A 673 -20.46 -16.62 -26.44
C ASP A 673 -21.64 -16.68 -25.45
N GLU A 674 -21.96 -17.87 -24.94
CA GLU A 674 -22.99 -18.13 -23.92
C GLU A 674 -22.76 -17.32 -22.63
N ALA A 675 -21.50 -17.11 -22.25
CA ALA A 675 -21.15 -16.30 -21.08
C ALA A 675 -21.62 -14.85 -21.19
N PHE A 676 -21.67 -14.32 -22.42
CA PHE A 676 -22.06 -12.95 -22.71
C PHE A 676 -23.56 -12.81 -23.03
N ILE A 677 -24.23 -13.88 -23.48
CA ILE A 677 -25.69 -13.93 -23.67
C ILE A 677 -26.43 -13.66 -22.34
N LEU A 678 -25.89 -14.13 -21.21
CA LEU A 678 -26.38 -13.79 -19.86
C LEU A 678 -26.23 -12.31 -19.48
N TYR A 679 -25.31 -11.58 -20.11
CA TYR A 679 -25.14 -10.13 -19.93
C TYR A 679 -25.93 -9.30 -20.96
N LYS A 680 -26.41 -9.94 -22.03
CA LYS A 680 -27.14 -9.33 -23.14
C LYS A 680 -28.61 -9.75 -23.17
N THR A 681 -29.27 -9.82 -22.02
CA THR A 681 -30.74 -9.79 -22.01
C THR A 681 -31.18 -8.37 -22.33
N TYR A 682 -31.59 -8.08 -23.57
CA TYR A 682 -32.68 -7.13 -23.93
C TYR A 682 -32.77 -6.74 -25.43
N ASP A 683 -32.01 -7.32 -26.36
CA ASP A 683 -32.22 -7.03 -27.80
C ASP A 683 -33.11 -8.06 -28.54
N ASP A 684 -33.43 -9.22 -27.95
CA ASP A 684 -34.19 -10.28 -28.63
C ASP A 684 -35.61 -10.55 -28.10
N GLU A 685 -36.08 -9.84 -27.07
CA GLU A 685 -37.48 -9.97 -26.60
C GLU A 685 -38.19 -8.62 -26.63
N LEU A 686 -39.25 -8.52 -27.45
CA LEU A 686 -40.20 -7.42 -27.65
C LEU A 686 -40.09 -6.59 -28.94
N VAL A 687 -39.88 -7.25 -30.09
CA VAL A 687 -40.64 -6.90 -31.31
C VAL A 687 -41.41 -8.13 -31.77
N GLU A 688 -42.44 -8.50 -31.01
CA GLU A 688 -43.54 -9.26 -31.60
C GLU A 688 -44.25 -8.34 -32.60
N ASP A 689 -43.94 -8.55 -33.88
CA ASP A 689 -44.63 -8.01 -35.03
C ASP A 689 -46.13 -8.34 -34.97
N ASN A 690 -46.91 -7.48 -34.31
CA ASN A 690 -48.33 -7.32 -34.55
C ASN A 690 -48.59 -6.01 -35.30
N ALA A 691 -48.02 -5.88 -36.50
CA ALA A 691 -48.43 -4.87 -37.47
C ALA A 691 -48.19 -5.31 -38.92
N GLN A 692 -49.30 -5.68 -39.56
CA GLN A 692 -49.56 -5.49 -41.00
C GLN A 692 -48.83 -6.40 -42.00
N SER A 693 -49.42 -7.58 -42.20
CA SER A 693 -49.33 -8.33 -43.46
C SER A 693 -50.00 -7.55 -44.61
N ARG A 694 -49.33 -6.54 -45.19
CA ARG A 694 -49.59 -6.08 -46.55
C ARG A 694 -48.26 -5.75 -47.24
N ARG A 695 -47.72 -6.76 -47.91
CA ARG A 695 -46.63 -6.64 -48.88
C ARG A 695 -47.04 -5.69 -50.01
N ALA A 696 -46.33 -4.58 -50.13
CA ALA A 696 -46.16 -3.83 -51.37
C ALA A 696 -44.69 -3.38 -51.42
N GLY A 697 -44.02 -3.68 -52.52
CA GLY A 697 -42.56 -3.57 -52.66
C GLY A 697 -42.02 -2.14 -52.78
N GLY A 698 -40.73 -2.02 -52.47
CA GLY A 698 -39.84 -0.96 -52.93
C GLY A 698 -39.66 0.24 -52.00
N GLN A 699 -38.72 0.15 -51.05
CA GLN A 699 -37.73 1.19 -50.69
C GLN A 699 -36.80 0.71 -49.54
N ALA A 700 -35.49 0.89 -49.72
CA ALA A 700 -34.39 0.67 -48.75
C ALA A 700 -34.26 1.87 -47.77
N PRO A 701 -33.34 1.92 -46.77
CA PRO A 701 -32.40 0.92 -46.23
C PRO A 701 -32.58 0.65 -44.71
N LYS A 702 -31.99 -0.44 -44.19
CA LYS A 702 -31.71 -0.55 -42.74
C LYS A 702 -30.54 0.39 -42.42
N THR A 703 -30.80 1.54 -41.83
CA THR A 703 -29.75 2.30 -41.15
C THR A 703 -29.19 1.44 -40.01
N PRO A 704 -27.86 1.28 -39.86
CA PRO A 704 -27.31 0.66 -38.66
C PRO A 704 -27.74 1.55 -37.48
N LYS A 705 -28.46 0.97 -36.49
CA LYS A 705 -28.69 1.66 -35.22
C LYS A 705 -27.31 1.96 -34.64
N GLU A 706 -26.90 3.23 -34.65
CA GLU A 706 -25.67 3.64 -33.97
C GLU A 706 -25.78 3.28 -32.49
N THR A 707 -24.75 2.62 -31.97
CA THR A 707 -24.63 2.32 -30.54
C THR A 707 -24.59 3.62 -29.78
N ALA A 708 -25.42 3.74 -28.74
CA ALA A 708 -25.49 4.96 -27.94
C ALA A 708 -24.17 5.19 -27.16
N LYS A 709 -23.50 6.32 -27.39
CA LYS A 709 -22.19 6.74 -26.81
C LYS A 709 -22.26 7.70 -25.62
N VAL A 710 -21.61 7.39 -24.51
CA VAL A 710 -21.50 8.30 -23.35
C VAL A 710 -20.05 8.74 -23.19
N ILE A 711 -19.82 10.05 -23.14
CA ILE A 711 -18.50 10.59 -22.83
C ILE A 711 -18.32 10.58 -21.33
N VAL A 712 -17.21 10.00 -20.87
CA VAL A 712 -16.87 9.87 -19.46
C VAL A 712 -15.51 10.49 -19.21
N ASP A 713 -15.40 11.30 -18.16
CA ASP A 713 -14.12 11.83 -17.72
C ASP A 713 -13.16 10.68 -17.36
N MET A 714 -11.93 10.73 -17.87
CA MET A 714 -10.85 9.82 -17.46
C MET A 714 -10.67 9.72 -15.94
N ARG A 715 -11.03 10.74 -15.15
CA ARG A 715 -10.96 10.72 -13.67
C ARG A 715 -12.04 9.83 -13.05
N GLU A 716 -13.18 9.68 -13.70
CA GLU A 716 -14.35 8.94 -13.19
C GLU A 716 -14.24 7.43 -13.33
N PHE A 717 -13.28 6.93 -14.10
CA PHE A 717 -12.98 5.48 -14.15
C PHE A 717 -12.54 4.91 -12.80
N ARG A 718 -12.24 5.74 -11.80
CA ARG A 718 -12.06 5.31 -10.40
C ARG A 718 -13.34 4.80 -9.74
N SER A 719 -14.49 5.12 -10.32
CA SER A 719 -15.80 4.69 -9.82
C SER A 719 -16.31 3.44 -10.54
N ASP A 720 -17.32 2.82 -9.93
CA ASP A 720 -17.97 1.60 -10.41
C ASP A 720 -18.86 1.84 -11.64
N LEU A 721 -19.28 3.09 -11.87
CA LEU A 721 -20.35 3.43 -12.80
C LEU A 721 -19.99 3.22 -14.28
N PRO A 722 -18.80 3.59 -14.80
CA PRO A 722 -18.44 3.37 -16.21
C PRO A 722 -18.52 1.89 -16.62
N CYS A 723 -18.09 1.00 -15.73
CA CYS A 723 -18.13 -0.45 -15.93
C CYS A 723 -19.57 -0.98 -16.09
N LEU A 724 -20.52 -0.36 -15.37
CA LEU A 724 -21.95 -0.72 -15.41
C LEU A 724 -22.67 -0.11 -16.60
N ILE A 725 -22.32 1.11 -17.00
CA ILE A 725 -22.82 1.76 -18.23
C ILE A 725 -22.50 0.86 -19.42
N HIS A 726 -21.25 0.42 -19.52
CA HIS A 726 -20.83 -0.50 -20.58
C HIS A 726 -21.53 -1.86 -20.51
N LYS A 727 -21.79 -2.38 -19.30
CA LYS A 727 -22.52 -3.64 -19.09
C LYS A 727 -23.95 -3.59 -19.65
N ARG A 728 -24.56 -2.40 -19.71
CA ARG A 728 -25.89 -2.16 -20.29
C ARG A 728 -25.88 -1.90 -21.80
N GLY A 729 -24.72 -2.01 -22.47
CA GLY A 729 -24.63 -1.84 -23.92
C GLY A 729 -24.43 -0.40 -24.41
N LEU A 730 -24.22 0.56 -23.50
CA LEU A 730 -23.81 1.92 -23.86
C LEU A 730 -22.30 1.96 -24.12
N GLU A 731 -21.90 2.53 -25.26
CA GLU A 731 -20.49 2.69 -25.60
C GLU A 731 -19.85 3.79 -24.76
N VAL A 732 -18.80 3.48 -24.01
CA VAL A 732 -18.14 4.42 -23.09
C VAL A 732 -16.93 5.04 -23.78
N LEU A 733 -16.92 6.37 -23.94
CA LEU A 733 -15.84 7.13 -24.55
C LEU A 733 -14.99 7.85 -23.48
N PRO A 734 -13.76 7.37 -23.19
CA PRO A 734 -12.88 8.03 -22.22
C PRO A 734 -12.24 9.29 -22.80
N LEU A 735 -12.59 10.45 -22.26
CA LEU A 735 -12.02 11.76 -22.62
C LEU A 735 -11.65 12.56 -21.37
N THR A 736 -10.64 13.43 -21.45
CA THR A 736 -10.34 14.39 -20.38
C THR A 736 -11.20 15.63 -20.58
N ILE A 737 -12.28 15.74 -19.81
CA ILE A 737 -13.17 16.90 -19.82
C ILE A 737 -12.92 17.75 -18.57
N SER A 738 -12.99 19.07 -18.71
CA SER A 738 -12.81 19.98 -17.57
C SER A 738 -14.12 20.22 -16.81
N ILE A 739 -15.27 20.14 -17.49
CA ILE A 739 -16.60 20.47 -16.98
C ILE A 739 -17.48 19.22 -16.96
N GLY A 740 -17.93 18.83 -15.77
CA GLY A 740 -18.76 17.67 -15.54
C GLY A 740 -18.02 16.34 -15.58
N ASP A 741 -18.73 15.28 -15.22
CA ASP A 741 -18.20 13.92 -15.08
C ASP A 741 -18.65 13.02 -16.24
N TYR A 742 -19.91 13.18 -16.68
CA TYR A 742 -20.51 12.43 -17.78
C TYR A 742 -21.27 13.38 -18.71
N ILE A 743 -21.08 13.23 -20.01
CA ILE A 743 -21.87 13.95 -21.03
C ILE A 743 -22.71 12.91 -21.77
N LEU A 744 -24.03 12.98 -21.58
CA LEU A 744 -24.97 12.01 -22.15
C LEU A 744 -25.40 12.43 -23.56
N THR A 745 -25.61 13.73 -23.75
CA THR A 745 -26.03 14.35 -25.03
C THR A 745 -25.37 15.72 -25.13
N PRO A 746 -25.36 16.38 -26.32
CA PRO A 746 -24.77 17.71 -26.48
C PRO A 746 -25.31 18.78 -25.51
N GLU A 747 -26.53 18.58 -24.99
CA GLU A 747 -27.18 19.51 -24.05
C GLU A 747 -27.06 19.11 -22.58
N VAL A 748 -26.83 17.82 -22.30
CA VAL A 748 -26.97 17.21 -20.97
C VAL A 748 -25.60 16.84 -20.40
N CYS A 749 -25.21 17.56 -19.37
CA CYS A 749 -24.00 17.32 -18.58
C CYS A 749 -24.40 16.85 -17.17
N VAL A 750 -23.74 15.81 -16.69
CA VAL A 750 -23.97 15.23 -15.36
C VAL A 750 -22.71 15.37 -14.52
N GLU A 751 -22.86 15.93 -13.32
CA GLU A 751 -21.87 15.84 -12.24
C GLU A 751 -22.37 14.79 -11.25
N ARG A 752 -21.55 13.78 -10.97
CA ARG A 752 -21.86 12.69 -10.03
C ARG A 752 -21.24 13.02 -8.67
N LYS A 753 -22.05 12.96 -7.61
CA LYS A 753 -21.57 13.05 -6.22
C LYS A 753 -22.07 11.89 -5.39
N SER A 754 -21.14 11.22 -4.71
CA SER A 754 -21.47 10.37 -3.57
C SER A 754 -21.99 11.22 -2.41
N ILE A 755 -22.69 10.63 -1.44
CA ILE A 755 -23.22 11.36 -0.28
C ILE A 755 -22.11 12.07 0.51
N SER A 756 -20.98 11.39 0.75
CA SER A 756 -19.85 11.97 1.47
C SER A 756 -19.23 13.13 0.70
N ASP A 757 -19.09 12.99 -0.62
CA ASP A 757 -18.53 14.03 -1.47
C ASP A 757 -19.47 15.21 -1.62
N LEU A 758 -20.79 14.98 -1.64
CA LEU A 758 -21.79 16.04 -1.62
C LEU A 758 -21.66 16.89 -0.36
N ILE A 759 -21.59 16.27 0.82
CA ILE A 759 -21.43 16.98 2.09
C ILE A 759 -20.10 17.75 2.12
N GLY A 760 -19.00 17.10 1.73
CA GLY A 760 -17.68 17.74 1.67
C GLY A 760 -17.60 18.90 0.68
N SER A 761 -18.19 18.75 -0.50
CA SER A 761 -18.18 19.76 -1.57
C SER A 761 -19.14 20.93 -1.30
N LEU A 762 -20.25 20.69 -0.60
CA LEU A 762 -21.14 21.76 -0.09
C LEU A 762 -20.47 22.55 1.03
N ASN A 763 -19.73 21.89 1.93
CA ASN A 763 -19.05 22.57 3.02
C ASN A 763 -17.82 23.37 2.56
N SER A 764 -17.10 22.89 1.56
CA SER A 764 -15.96 23.60 0.97
C SER A 764 -16.37 24.65 -0.08
N GLY A 765 -17.62 24.68 -0.51
CA GLY A 765 -18.10 25.55 -1.59
C GLY A 765 -17.68 25.11 -3.00
N ARG A 766 -16.89 24.02 -3.14
CA ARG A 766 -16.43 23.50 -4.44
C ARG A 766 -17.58 23.22 -5.41
N LEU A 767 -18.67 22.64 -4.93
CA LEU A 767 -19.81 22.27 -5.76
C LEU A 767 -20.46 23.49 -6.43
N TYR A 768 -20.48 24.63 -5.74
CA TYR A 768 -21.05 25.87 -6.30
C TYR A 768 -20.30 26.29 -7.56
N ASN A 769 -18.96 26.30 -7.52
CA ASN A 769 -18.13 26.65 -8.68
C ASN A 769 -18.31 25.66 -9.84
N GLN A 770 -18.46 24.37 -9.54
CA GLN A 770 -18.76 23.34 -10.55
C GLN A 770 -20.11 23.61 -11.23
N CYS A 771 -21.15 23.93 -10.45
CA CYS A 771 -22.48 24.28 -10.98
C CYS A 771 -22.45 25.56 -11.84
N VAL A 772 -21.66 26.57 -11.45
CA VAL A 772 -21.46 27.79 -12.26
C VAL A 772 -20.91 27.43 -13.63
N GLN A 773 -19.87 26.59 -13.68
CA GLN A 773 -19.26 26.16 -14.94
C GLN A 773 -20.24 25.34 -15.79
N MET A 774 -20.94 24.36 -15.19
CA MET A 774 -21.90 23.54 -15.95
C MET A 774 -23.03 24.36 -16.57
N GLN A 775 -23.61 25.32 -15.84
CA GLN A 775 -24.74 26.13 -16.34
C GLN A 775 -24.34 27.12 -17.44
N ARG A 776 -23.06 27.52 -17.50
CA ARG A 776 -22.54 28.39 -18.56
C ARG A 776 -22.46 27.67 -19.91
N HIS A 777 -22.00 26.41 -19.91
CA HIS A 777 -21.69 25.67 -21.14
C HIS A 777 -22.79 24.70 -21.58
N TYR A 778 -23.62 24.20 -20.66
CA TYR A 778 -24.67 23.22 -20.97
C TYR A 778 -26.07 23.75 -20.68
N ALA A 779 -27.03 23.40 -21.54
CA ALA A 779 -28.42 23.81 -21.41
C ALA A 779 -29.13 23.12 -20.24
N LYS A 780 -28.80 21.83 -19.99
CA LYS A 780 -29.44 20.99 -18.95
C LYS A 780 -28.36 20.38 -18.04
N PRO A 781 -27.83 21.15 -17.07
CA PRO A 781 -26.93 20.62 -16.07
C PRO A 781 -27.68 19.75 -15.06
N ILE A 782 -27.15 18.55 -14.78
CA ILE A 782 -27.70 17.59 -13.85
C ILE A 782 -26.68 17.35 -12.74
N LEU A 783 -27.12 17.46 -11.49
CA LEU A 783 -26.39 16.94 -10.34
C LEU A 783 -26.99 15.59 -9.95
N LEU A 784 -26.23 14.53 -10.19
CA LEU A 784 -26.59 13.17 -9.82
C LEU A 784 -26.04 12.87 -8.42
N ILE A 785 -26.96 12.61 -7.49
CA ILE A 785 -26.64 12.17 -6.13
C ILE A 785 -26.83 10.66 -6.08
N GLU A 786 -25.74 9.93 -5.86
CA GLU A 786 -25.72 8.47 -5.83
C GLU A 786 -25.68 7.93 -4.41
N PHE A 787 -26.56 6.96 -4.14
CA PHE A 787 -26.66 6.26 -2.87
C PHE A 787 -25.94 4.91 -2.91
N ASP A 788 -25.52 4.46 -1.72
CA ASP A 788 -24.94 3.14 -1.54
C ASP A 788 -26.06 2.10 -1.40
N GLN A 789 -25.97 1.00 -2.16
CA GLN A 789 -26.96 -0.08 -2.22
C GLN A 789 -27.31 -0.67 -0.86
N ASN A 790 -26.32 -0.67 0.05
CA ASN A 790 -26.47 -1.28 1.37
C ASN A 790 -27.06 -0.33 2.41
N LYS A 791 -27.54 0.86 2.02
CA LYS A 791 -27.99 1.90 2.95
C LYS A 791 -29.43 2.35 2.69
N PRO A 792 -30.36 2.18 3.66
CA PRO A 792 -31.64 2.86 3.59
C PRO A 792 -31.45 4.37 3.83
N PHE A 793 -31.83 5.18 2.85
CA PHE A 793 -31.75 6.62 2.93
C PHE A 793 -32.80 7.22 3.88
N HIS A 794 -32.37 8.16 4.71
CA HIS A 794 -33.25 9.10 5.40
C HIS A 794 -32.61 10.51 5.37
N LEU A 795 -32.96 11.36 4.39
CA LEU A 795 -32.64 12.81 4.47
C LEU A 795 -33.33 13.46 5.67
N GLN A 796 -34.48 12.91 6.06
CA GLN A 796 -35.24 13.35 7.21
C GLN A 796 -34.82 12.56 8.44
N GLY A 797 -34.25 13.24 9.42
CA GLY A 797 -34.04 12.71 10.76
C GLY A 797 -35.38 12.42 11.44
N LYS A 798 -36.01 11.28 11.13
CA LYS A 798 -37.01 10.67 12.03
C LYS A 798 -36.29 9.77 13.04
N PHE A 799 -35.40 10.36 13.82
CA PHE A 799 -35.09 9.88 15.17
C PHE A 799 -35.06 11.09 16.08
N MET A 800 -36.20 11.34 16.72
CA MET A 800 -36.24 12.10 17.97
C MET A 800 -35.22 11.46 18.93
N LEU A 801 -34.14 12.17 19.30
CA LEU A 801 -33.44 12.12 20.60
C LEU A 801 -32.03 12.73 20.68
N SER A 802 -31.51 13.50 19.70
CA SER A 802 -30.34 14.35 19.97
C SER A 802 -30.37 15.69 19.22
N GLN A 803 -30.28 16.80 19.97
CA GLN A 803 -30.32 18.17 19.44
C GLN A 803 -29.11 18.52 18.54
N GLN A 804 -28.02 17.75 18.61
CA GLN A 804 -26.77 18.04 17.88
C GLN A 804 -26.73 17.47 16.45
N THR A 805 -27.42 16.37 16.16
CA THR A 805 -27.48 15.80 14.80
C THR A 805 -28.52 16.47 13.90
N THR A 806 -29.51 17.14 14.50
CA THR A 806 -30.55 17.88 13.79
C THR A 806 -30.05 19.15 13.10
N SER A 807 -29.04 19.84 13.65
CA SER A 807 -28.51 21.07 13.06
C SER A 807 -27.70 20.81 11.78
N ALA A 808 -26.79 19.84 11.78
CA ALA A 808 -25.91 19.56 10.63
C ALA A 808 -26.69 19.04 9.40
N ASN A 809 -27.70 18.19 9.59
CA ASN A 809 -28.53 17.71 8.48
C ASN A 809 -29.51 18.78 7.98
N ALA A 810 -30.01 19.64 8.87
CA ALA A 810 -30.78 20.81 8.46
C ALA A 810 -29.92 21.78 7.63
N ASP A 811 -28.64 21.98 8.00
CA ASP A 811 -27.70 22.81 7.25
C ASP A 811 -27.45 22.27 5.84
N ILE A 812 -27.32 20.95 5.65
CA ILE A 812 -27.11 20.37 4.31
C ILE A 812 -28.34 20.60 3.42
N VAL A 813 -29.54 20.38 3.95
CA VAL A 813 -30.79 20.61 3.21
C VAL A 813 -30.94 22.10 2.87
N GLN A 814 -30.63 23.00 3.80
CA GLN A 814 -30.65 24.45 3.55
C GLN A 814 -29.63 24.87 2.49
N LYS A 815 -28.40 24.35 2.55
CA LYS A 815 -27.36 24.62 1.54
C LYS A 815 -27.75 24.09 0.16
N LEU A 816 -28.38 22.91 0.10
CA LEU A 816 -28.88 22.34 -1.16
C LEU A 816 -30.05 23.18 -1.71
N GLN A 817 -30.96 23.63 -0.86
CA GLN A 817 -32.04 24.54 -1.24
C GLN A 817 -31.49 25.85 -1.81
N LEU A 818 -30.52 26.46 -1.13
CA LEU A 818 -29.85 27.68 -1.58
C LEU A 818 -29.17 27.47 -2.94
N LEU A 819 -28.52 26.33 -3.15
CA LEU A 819 -27.89 25.98 -4.42
C LEU A 819 -28.95 25.86 -5.54
N THR A 820 -30.08 25.18 -5.30
CA THR A 820 -31.16 25.07 -6.30
C THR A 820 -31.84 26.41 -6.59
N LEU A 821 -31.91 27.32 -5.61
CA LEU A 821 -32.46 28.65 -5.80
C LEU A 821 -31.55 29.51 -6.68
N HIS A 822 -30.24 29.39 -6.50
CA HIS A 822 -29.25 30.13 -7.27
C HIS A 822 -29.12 29.62 -8.72
N PHE A 823 -29.27 28.31 -8.94
CA PHE A 823 -29.12 27.68 -10.26
C PHE A 823 -30.45 27.07 -10.75
N PRO A 824 -31.37 27.87 -11.32
CA PRO A 824 -32.71 27.40 -11.68
C PRO A 824 -32.75 26.38 -12.83
N LYS A 825 -31.68 26.31 -13.65
CA LYS A 825 -31.53 25.31 -14.72
C LYS A 825 -31.02 23.96 -14.22
N LEU A 826 -30.43 23.92 -13.01
CA LEU A 826 -29.87 22.71 -12.44
C LEU A 826 -30.97 21.72 -12.06
N ARG A 827 -30.83 20.47 -12.50
CA ARG A 827 -31.74 19.37 -12.12
C ARG A 827 -31.04 18.45 -11.14
N LEU A 828 -31.72 18.14 -10.04
CA LEU A 828 -31.25 17.14 -9.07
C LEU A 828 -31.84 15.79 -9.42
N ILE A 829 -30.99 14.77 -9.52
CA ILE A 829 -31.39 13.38 -9.71
C ILE A 829 -30.85 12.57 -8.55
N TRP A 830 -31.70 11.72 -8.00
CA TRP A 830 -31.36 10.83 -6.89
C TRP A 830 -31.38 9.39 -7.39
N SER A 831 -30.28 8.67 -7.20
CA SER A 831 -30.15 7.28 -7.68
C SER A 831 -29.88 6.34 -6.50
N PRO A 832 -30.71 5.30 -6.27
CA PRO A 832 -30.57 4.37 -5.15
C PRO A 832 -29.33 3.46 -5.25
N SER A 833 -28.79 3.30 -6.46
CA SER A 833 -27.64 2.46 -6.71
C SER A 833 -26.94 2.86 -8.01
N PRO A 834 -25.64 2.57 -8.15
CA PRO A 834 -24.93 2.69 -9.43
C PRO A 834 -25.59 1.89 -10.57
N TYR A 835 -26.22 0.74 -10.27
CA TYR A 835 -26.97 -0.04 -11.26
C TYR A 835 -28.21 0.71 -11.78
N ALA A 836 -28.93 1.41 -10.90
CA ALA A 836 -30.06 2.24 -11.26
C ALA A 836 -29.60 3.51 -12.00
N THR A 837 -28.44 4.07 -11.66
CA THR A 837 -27.83 5.17 -12.42
C THR A 837 -27.56 4.78 -13.87
N ALA A 838 -26.97 3.60 -14.09
CA ALA A 838 -26.69 3.11 -15.44
C ALA A 838 -27.99 2.93 -16.25
N GLN A 839 -29.05 2.41 -15.63
CA GLN A 839 -30.38 2.34 -16.24
C GLN A 839 -30.94 3.72 -16.57
N LEU A 840 -30.79 4.67 -15.65
CA LEU A 840 -31.28 6.02 -15.85
C LEU A 840 -30.56 6.72 -17.01
N PHE A 841 -29.27 6.47 -17.20
CA PHE A 841 -28.52 7.04 -18.33
C PHE A 841 -29.03 6.52 -19.67
N GLU A 842 -29.39 5.24 -19.74
CA GLU A 842 -30.03 4.62 -20.88
C GLU A 842 -31.40 5.28 -21.19
N GLU A 843 -32.26 5.42 -20.17
CA GLU A 843 -33.58 6.06 -20.30
C GLU A 843 -33.47 7.55 -20.68
N LEU A 844 -32.53 8.29 -20.06
CA LEU A 844 -32.32 9.71 -20.34
C LEU A 844 -31.81 9.95 -21.75
N LYS A 845 -31.23 8.93 -22.39
CA LYS A 845 -30.65 9.03 -23.71
C LYS A 845 -31.60 8.63 -24.83
N LEU A 846 -32.63 7.85 -24.50
CA LEU A 846 -33.62 7.38 -25.47
C LEU A 846 -34.23 8.54 -26.28
N GLY A 847 -34.08 8.49 -27.61
CA GLY A 847 -34.62 9.48 -28.55
C GLY A 847 -33.89 10.83 -28.61
N LYS A 848 -32.66 10.94 -28.08
CA LYS A 848 -31.84 12.17 -28.12
C LYS A 848 -30.61 12.04 -29.04
N PRO A 849 -30.05 13.17 -29.52
CA PRO A 849 -28.84 13.14 -30.33
C PRO A 849 -27.60 12.75 -29.51
N GLU A 850 -26.65 12.13 -30.19
CA GLU A 850 -25.37 11.68 -29.64
C GLU A 850 -24.41 12.85 -29.35
N PRO A 851 -23.58 12.77 -28.29
CA PRO A 851 -22.61 13.81 -27.96
C PRO A 851 -21.38 13.77 -28.88
N ASP A 852 -20.88 14.93 -29.29
CA ASP A 852 -19.65 15.05 -30.08
C ASP A 852 -18.39 15.12 -29.18
N PRO A 853 -17.43 14.18 -29.32
CA PRO A 853 -16.20 14.17 -28.53
C PRO A 853 -15.31 15.41 -28.73
N GLN A 854 -15.25 15.98 -29.94
CA GLN A 854 -14.36 17.11 -30.21
C GLN A 854 -14.84 18.39 -29.54
N GLN A 855 -16.16 18.63 -29.58
CA GLN A 855 -16.79 19.78 -28.95
C GLN A 855 -16.64 19.73 -27.41
N ALA A 856 -16.81 18.55 -26.80
CA ALA A 856 -16.71 18.37 -25.36
C ALA A 856 -15.32 18.74 -24.80
N VAL A 857 -14.24 18.46 -25.55
CA VAL A 857 -12.87 18.82 -25.17
C VAL A 857 -12.62 20.33 -25.37
N ALA A 858 -13.14 20.91 -26.45
CA ALA A 858 -12.94 22.32 -26.78
C ALA A 858 -13.62 23.28 -25.77
N LEU A 859 -14.82 22.93 -25.29
CA LEU A 859 -15.61 23.76 -24.35
C LEU A 859 -14.89 24.08 -23.02
N GLY A 860 -13.83 23.34 -22.70
CA GLY A 860 -13.01 23.52 -21.51
C GLY A 860 -11.72 24.31 -21.68
N SER A 861 -11.34 24.65 -22.91
CA SER A 861 -10.01 25.19 -23.25
C SER A 861 -9.98 26.72 -23.33
N GLU A 862 -11.13 27.40 -23.21
CA GLU A 862 -11.26 28.86 -23.37
C GLU A 862 -10.95 29.68 -22.10
N GLU A 863 -10.52 29.08 -20.99
CA GLU A 863 -9.84 29.84 -19.94
C GLU A 863 -8.32 29.81 -20.16
N PRO A 864 -7.69 30.91 -20.61
CA PRO A 864 -6.24 31.01 -20.66
C PRO A 864 -5.71 31.26 -19.24
N THR A 865 -5.72 30.23 -18.39
CA THR A 865 -4.73 30.19 -17.31
C THR A 865 -3.51 29.48 -17.88
N ALA A 866 -2.59 30.28 -18.41
CA ALA A 866 -1.23 29.96 -18.83
C ALA A 866 -0.79 28.51 -18.51
N GLY A 867 -1.21 27.58 -19.37
CA GLY A 867 -0.65 26.24 -19.50
C GLY A 867 0.65 26.25 -20.30
N GLU A 868 1.25 27.42 -20.50
CA GLU A 868 2.61 27.55 -20.98
C GLU A 868 3.55 27.08 -19.86
N GLN A 869 3.88 25.78 -19.93
CA GLN A 869 5.09 25.20 -19.37
C GLN A 869 5.30 25.48 -17.87
N LEU A 870 4.57 24.73 -17.03
CA LEU A 870 5.08 24.41 -15.70
C LEU A 870 6.34 23.54 -15.87
N HIS A 871 7.48 24.15 -16.18
CA HIS A 871 8.81 23.60 -15.90
C HIS A 871 9.03 23.40 -14.39
N PHE A 872 8.07 23.81 -13.56
CA PHE A 872 8.11 23.73 -12.11
C PHE A 872 7.13 22.68 -11.57
N ASN A 873 7.52 22.03 -10.47
CA ASN A 873 6.72 21.01 -9.80
C ASN A 873 5.36 21.59 -9.34
N SER A 874 4.26 20.95 -9.75
CA SER A 874 2.88 21.37 -9.41
C SER A 874 2.60 21.34 -7.91
N GLY A 875 3.24 20.44 -7.15
CA GLY A 875 3.07 20.38 -5.70
C GLY A 875 3.61 21.62 -4.98
N ILE A 876 4.73 22.18 -5.47
CA ILE A 876 5.32 23.40 -4.90
C ILE A 876 4.46 24.61 -5.26
N TYR A 877 3.97 24.66 -6.49
CA TYR A 877 3.05 25.71 -6.95
C TYR A 877 1.79 25.75 -6.07
N ASP A 878 1.14 24.60 -5.85
CA ASP A 878 -0.05 24.50 -5.01
C ASP A 878 0.22 24.85 -3.54
N PHE A 879 1.39 24.48 -3.02
CA PHE A 879 1.79 24.82 -1.65
C PHE A 879 1.97 26.32 -1.47
N LEU A 880 2.71 26.98 -2.39
CA LEU A 880 2.96 28.42 -2.33
C LEU A 880 1.67 29.22 -2.47
N LEU A 881 0.72 28.77 -3.31
CA LEU A 881 -0.58 29.42 -3.47
C LEU A 881 -1.44 29.38 -2.19
N ARG A 882 -1.20 28.41 -1.30
CA ARG A 882 -1.90 28.31 -0.01
C ARG A 882 -1.29 29.21 1.06
N LEU A 883 -0.12 29.79 0.83
CA LEU A 883 0.49 30.70 1.79
C LEU A 883 -0.24 32.04 1.81
N PRO A 884 -0.58 32.58 2.99
CA PRO A 884 -1.18 33.90 3.13
C PRO A 884 -0.35 34.97 2.42
N GLY A 885 -1.00 35.80 1.59
CA GLY A 885 -0.36 36.90 0.86
C GLY A 885 0.20 36.52 -0.52
N VAL A 886 0.19 35.25 -0.91
CA VAL A 886 0.60 34.81 -2.25
C VAL A 886 -0.61 34.70 -3.18
N ASN A 887 -0.51 35.34 -4.35
CA ASN A 887 -1.55 35.38 -5.37
C ASN A 887 -1.04 34.73 -6.67
N THR A 888 -1.95 34.40 -7.58
CA THR A 888 -1.61 33.87 -8.92
C THR A 888 -0.70 34.78 -9.74
N ARG A 889 -0.67 36.08 -9.44
CA ARG A 889 0.23 37.04 -10.09
C ARG A 889 1.61 37.08 -9.44
N SER A 890 1.69 36.98 -8.11
CA SER A 890 2.93 37.10 -7.35
C SER A 890 3.70 35.77 -7.25
N ILE A 891 3.01 34.63 -7.42
CA ILE A 891 3.62 33.30 -7.38
C ILE A 891 4.71 33.10 -8.44
N HIS A 892 4.51 33.62 -9.66
CA HIS A 892 5.53 33.51 -10.72
C HIS A 892 6.79 34.32 -10.39
N GLY A 893 6.64 35.47 -9.72
CA GLY A 893 7.77 36.25 -9.20
C GLY A 893 8.52 35.47 -8.12
N LEU A 894 7.77 34.90 -7.18
CA LEU A 894 8.27 34.10 -6.07
C LEU A 894 8.97 32.80 -6.55
N MET A 895 8.47 32.12 -7.56
CA MET A 895 9.08 30.89 -8.06
C MET A 895 10.35 31.15 -8.88
N ARG A 896 10.39 32.26 -9.62
CA ARG A 896 11.58 32.62 -10.41
C ARG A 896 12.71 33.20 -9.55
N HIS A 897 12.38 33.95 -8.50
CA HIS A 897 13.36 34.72 -7.73
C HIS A 897 13.44 34.35 -6.23
N GLY A 898 12.49 33.57 -5.72
CA GLY A 898 12.41 33.17 -4.30
C GLY A 898 13.28 31.98 -3.91
N GLY A 899 13.91 31.29 -4.87
CA GLY A 899 14.87 30.24 -4.60
C GLY A 899 14.27 29.01 -3.88
N SER A 900 15.03 28.41 -2.96
CA SER A 900 14.54 27.29 -2.13
C SER A 900 13.75 27.77 -0.92
N MET A 901 12.88 26.92 -0.35
CA MET A 901 12.10 27.27 0.86
C MET A 901 13.00 27.71 2.03
N ARG A 902 14.17 27.09 2.18
CA ARG A 902 15.17 27.48 3.18
C ARG A 902 15.68 28.91 2.95
N GLN A 903 15.86 29.32 1.69
CA GLN A 903 16.25 30.69 1.37
C GLN A 903 15.10 31.65 1.64
N LEU A 904 13.86 31.26 1.34
CA LEU A 904 12.67 32.07 1.64
C LEU A 904 12.54 32.37 3.14
N LEU A 905 12.85 31.39 4.01
CA LEU A 905 12.87 31.55 5.47
C LEU A 905 13.98 32.48 5.99
N LEU A 906 15.02 32.74 5.20
CA LEU A 906 16.13 33.63 5.57
C LEU A 906 15.95 35.06 5.04
N ARG A 907 14.96 35.30 4.17
CA ARG A 907 14.73 36.62 3.58
C ARG A 907 14.08 37.57 4.57
N SER A 908 14.49 38.82 4.49
CA SER A 908 13.88 39.90 5.26
C SER A 908 12.49 40.26 4.72
N GLN A 909 11.64 40.84 5.57
CA GLN A 909 10.30 41.28 5.19
C GLN A 909 10.30 42.16 3.92
N LYS A 910 11.25 43.09 3.79
CA LYS A 910 11.34 43.99 2.62
C LYS A 910 11.62 43.24 1.33
N GLU A 911 12.49 42.23 1.37
CA GLU A 911 12.77 41.41 0.19
C GLU A 911 11.55 40.59 -0.23
N LEU A 912 10.73 40.12 0.74
CA LEU A 912 9.47 39.44 0.43
C LEU A 912 8.41 40.38 -0.16
N GLU A 913 8.34 41.63 0.33
CA GLU A 913 7.48 42.67 -0.24
C GLU A 913 7.87 42.99 -1.70
N ASP A 914 9.18 43.07 -1.97
CA ASP A 914 9.72 43.31 -3.32
C ASP A 914 9.45 42.13 -4.26
N LEU A 915 9.61 40.89 -3.78
CA LEU A 915 9.35 39.66 -4.55
C LEU A 915 7.87 39.48 -4.90
N LEU A 916 6.98 39.81 -3.96
CA LEU A 916 5.53 39.70 -4.15
C LEU A 916 4.91 40.95 -4.81
N GLN A 917 5.68 42.03 -4.95
CA GLN A 917 5.21 43.33 -5.42
C GLN A 917 4.01 43.85 -4.62
N SER A 918 3.96 43.51 -3.33
CA SER A 918 2.85 43.85 -2.42
C SER A 918 3.36 43.94 -0.99
N GLN A 919 3.17 45.11 -0.36
CA GLN A 919 3.54 45.34 1.03
C GLN A 919 2.69 44.50 2.00
N GLU A 920 1.37 44.42 1.75
CA GLU A 920 0.46 43.64 2.59
C GLU A 920 0.70 42.14 2.46
N GLY A 921 0.92 41.67 1.22
CA GLY A 921 1.23 40.25 0.97
C GLY A 921 2.57 39.82 1.56
N GLY A 922 3.60 40.66 1.42
CA GLY A 922 4.93 40.42 2.00
C GLY A 922 4.91 40.37 3.52
N LYS A 923 4.15 41.25 4.17
CA LYS A 923 3.98 41.22 5.63
C LYS A 923 3.27 39.96 6.11
N LEU A 924 2.14 39.59 5.47
CA LEU A 924 1.41 38.36 5.82
C LEU A 924 2.27 37.10 5.64
N LEU A 925 3.05 37.05 4.56
CA LEU A 925 3.97 35.95 4.30
C LEU A 925 5.13 35.93 5.32
N TYR A 926 5.65 37.08 5.71
CA TYR A 926 6.70 37.14 6.72
C TYR A 926 6.18 36.71 8.10
N ASP A 927 4.98 37.17 8.47
CA ASP A 927 4.34 36.86 9.74
C ASP A 927 4.09 35.35 9.88
N ILE A 928 3.56 34.68 8.86
CA ILE A 928 3.31 33.23 8.92
C ILE A 928 4.59 32.40 8.99
N LEU A 929 5.71 32.90 8.44
CA LEU A 929 6.98 32.18 8.41
C LEU A 929 7.78 32.34 9.71
N HIS A 930 7.71 33.50 10.37
CA HIS A 930 8.59 33.85 11.49
C HIS A 930 7.88 33.98 12.83
N VAL A 931 6.57 34.23 12.85
CA VAL A 931 5.82 34.34 14.11
C VAL A 931 5.47 32.92 14.57
N ALA A 932 6.13 32.48 15.64
CA ALA A 932 5.75 31.26 16.32
C ALA A 932 4.29 31.37 16.77
N HIS A 933 3.45 30.44 16.30
CA HIS A 933 2.07 30.33 16.73
C HIS A 933 2.03 29.94 18.22
N LEU A 934 2.07 30.92 19.10
CA LEU A 934 1.64 30.75 20.48
C LEU A 934 0.14 30.46 20.41
N PRO A 935 -0.36 29.33 20.95
CA PRO A 935 -1.79 29.09 20.98
C PRO A 935 -2.45 30.29 21.66
N GLU A 936 -3.38 30.94 20.95
CA GLU A 936 -4.20 31.98 21.55
C GLU A 936 -4.75 31.39 22.85
N LYS A 937 -4.42 32.05 23.96
CA LYS A 937 -5.17 31.82 25.19
C LYS A 937 -6.59 32.23 24.85
N ASP A 938 -7.44 31.25 24.53
CA ASP A 938 -8.89 31.39 24.51
C ASP A 938 -9.41 31.60 25.96
N GLU A 939 -8.95 32.68 26.58
CA GLU A 939 -9.70 33.43 27.57
C GLU A 939 -10.76 34.16 26.73
N VAL A 940 -11.87 33.53 26.34
CA VAL A 940 -13.21 33.87 26.85
C VAL A 940 -14.27 32.83 26.41
N ALA A 941 -13.93 31.80 25.61
CA ALA A 941 -14.87 30.75 25.20
C ALA A 941 -14.89 29.52 26.15
N GLY A 942 -13.80 29.29 26.90
CA GLY A 942 -13.67 28.12 27.78
C GLY A 942 -14.53 28.18 29.05
N SER A 943 -14.75 29.38 29.61
CA SER A 943 -15.55 29.56 30.83
C SER A 943 -17.04 29.39 30.59
N THR A 944 -17.55 29.81 29.43
CA THR A 944 -18.93 29.57 29.00
C THR A 944 -19.13 28.12 28.56
N ALA A 945 -18.13 27.47 27.94
CA ALA A 945 -18.18 26.04 27.61
C ALA A 945 -18.12 25.14 28.86
N LEU A 946 -17.37 25.49 29.91
CA LEU A 946 -17.37 24.79 31.21
C LEU A 946 -18.70 24.97 31.96
N LEU A 947 -19.30 26.17 31.91
CA LEU A 947 -20.62 26.44 32.49
C LEU A 947 -21.77 25.80 31.68
N ALA A 948 -21.60 25.66 30.36
CA ALA A 948 -22.55 24.99 29.47
C ALA A 948 -22.40 23.45 29.56
N ALA A 949 -21.19 22.92 29.66
CA ALA A 949 -20.93 21.50 29.91
C ALA A 949 -21.44 21.10 31.31
N GLY A 950 -21.25 21.94 32.33
CA GLY A 950 -21.85 21.73 33.65
C GLY A 950 -23.38 21.73 33.68
N LYS A 951 -24.04 22.34 32.68
CA LYS A 951 -25.50 22.33 32.51
C LYS A 951 -26.01 21.27 31.54
N GLN A 952 -25.22 20.85 30.55
CA GLN A 952 -25.53 19.78 29.60
C GLN A 952 -25.25 18.38 30.15
N PHE A 953 -24.27 18.25 31.05
CA PHE A 953 -24.10 17.06 31.87
C PHE A 953 -25.08 17.15 33.05
N GLY A 954 -26.32 16.70 32.82
CA GLY A 954 -27.25 16.42 33.91
C GLY A 954 -26.57 15.57 35.00
N SER A 955 -26.96 15.80 36.26
CA SER A 955 -26.39 15.28 37.51
C SER A 955 -26.18 13.76 37.63
N GLY A 956 -26.40 12.98 36.57
CA GLY A 956 -26.20 11.54 36.49
C GLY A 956 -24.89 11.06 35.84
N ALA A 957 -24.17 11.87 35.06
CA ALA A 957 -22.99 11.39 34.30
C ALA A 957 -21.69 11.36 35.13
N HIS A 958 -21.43 12.39 35.94
CA HIS A 958 -20.29 12.40 36.87
C HIS A 958 -20.41 11.35 37.98
N ASN A 959 -21.63 10.94 38.34
CA ASN A 959 -21.85 9.86 39.29
C ASN A 959 -21.50 8.48 38.71
N ARG A 960 -21.47 8.29 37.38
CA ARG A 960 -21.23 6.98 36.74
C ARG A 960 -19.76 6.59 36.70
N PHE A 961 -18.86 7.53 36.42
CA PHE A 961 -17.41 7.31 36.50
C PHE A 961 -16.95 7.07 37.94
N ARG A 962 -17.54 7.77 38.92
CA ARG A 962 -17.34 7.47 40.34
C ARG A 962 -17.96 6.15 40.79
N LYS A 963 -19.14 5.76 40.27
CA LYS A 963 -19.78 4.47 40.63
C LYS A 963 -19.01 3.26 40.10
N ALA A 964 -18.53 3.30 38.86
CA ALA A 964 -17.74 2.21 38.29
C ALA A 964 -16.39 2.05 39.02
N ALA A 965 -15.74 3.16 39.41
CA ALA A 965 -14.54 3.15 40.25
C ALA A 965 -14.83 2.70 41.70
N ALA A 966 -15.99 3.03 42.26
CA ALA A 966 -16.41 2.63 43.61
C ALA A 966 -16.86 1.15 43.70
N GLU A 967 -17.45 0.59 42.64
CA GLU A 967 -17.81 -0.83 42.55
C GLU A 967 -16.57 -1.72 42.40
N SER A 968 -15.52 -1.24 41.72
CA SER A 968 -14.19 -1.90 41.67
C SER A 968 -13.49 -1.93 43.05
N ARG A 969 -13.67 -0.89 43.87
CA ARG A 969 -13.07 -0.83 45.23
C ARG A 969 -13.76 -1.73 46.27
N ARG A 970 -14.99 -2.18 46.04
CA ARG A 970 -15.72 -3.07 46.97
C ARG A 970 -15.37 -4.57 46.85
N GLY A 971 -14.51 -4.95 45.91
CA GLY A 971 -14.04 -6.34 45.73
C GLY A 971 -12.81 -6.73 46.56
N ARG A 972 -12.22 -5.83 47.36
CA ARG A 972 -11.10 -6.12 48.26
C ARG A 972 -11.25 -5.37 49.60
N ARG A 973 -12.29 -5.74 50.36
CA ARG A 973 -12.33 -5.85 51.83
C ARG A 973 -13.77 -5.96 52.29
#